data_AF-A0AAE3X8Y7-F1
#
_entry.id   AF-A0AAE3X8Y7-F1
#
_cell.length_a   1.000
_cell.length_b   1.000
_cell.length_c   1.000
_cell.angle_alpha   90.00
_cell.angle_beta   90.00
_cell.angle_gamma   90.00
#
_symmetry.space_group_name_H-M   'P 1'
#
loop_
_entity.id
_entity.type
_entity.pdbx_description
1 polymer ?
#
loop_
_entity_poly.entity_id
_entity_poly.type
_entity_poly.pdbx_seq_one_letter_code
_entity_poly.pdbx_strand_id
1 'polypeptide(L)'
;MSVFPQGFTRRLHRAGVARVQFAYHWHSDERQFELEVLGEDGQALTLPPELEGEIREAVWNADLGTFGTYLWDLASGEVVPFGQLTYLTGDVLGGTYQVTFTGDPEETLAARITPDPRRVQVDAWVTSPDPQIREAVAGNRSVPDDWVTPLHGDLDPSVSWTMRDRPHRTLPLSKQQKEAGNPATLPRALDTLARSGWAQVRRAVAANPSTPGRTLADLAGDPEWRVRLAVLTNLSVGDDVRSALLAFFSGADVTLRRLTAREEPISPDLMSMYAADPDPTVRAAVMGRPDLPGDLLQKMKSDPHRLVQETLTCRPENGLEEEDPFDESWPPEEQWRVAQMPGNGELWGRHDLQMLALAPNLLPELRALFLTQPGMYWALLCRDDVTDDEVLHMASSGPANEWVVRLPDRTFPPAFFRTLLPQLNESEQRALVTRSDLPADVREELLTHGSPAVRASMAEKGALDEPLARRLAADPLDWVAEMLLRNPTLPPAVAREVLTRLGPGALNPFIHTKESLPPELLGVYAEVATGDVLVNLAANPGTPPLPIIEQLRALGADGILPLLSDPTTPPGMLARLVGTEHDLLLVRHPNFTADHLHALITQSVRRHRFWNSSYGDEHRRITELLHVMLSSPLMTSDLWDTLVTTQHLNGEQRAMIASRTDLPEFIAHRLKEDPVQAVARAVRRDLWPDL
;
A
#
# COMPACT_ATOMS: atom_id res chain seq x y z
N MET A 1 -6.83 -19.14 -32.40
CA MET A 1 -7.84 -19.08 -33.49
C MET A 1 -7.51 -17.84 -34.30
N SER A 2 -7.52 -17.92 -35.64
CA SER A 2 -7.19 -16.74 -36.47
C SER A 2 -8.13 -15.58 -36.12
N VAL A 3 -7.54 -14.41 -35.89
CA VAL A 3 -8.26 -13.17 -35.52
C VAL A 3 -9.19 -12.72 -36.66
N PHE A 4 -8.91 -13.16 -37.89
CA PHE A 4 -9.69 -12.83 -39.08
C PHE A 4 -10.54 -14.02 -39.57
N PRO A 5 -11.76 -13.77 -40.08
CA PRO A 5 -12.62 -14.84 -40.61
C PRO A 5 -11.98 -15.60 -41.77
N GLN A 6 -11.90 -16.94 -41.70
CA GLN A 6 -11.28 -17.77 -42.76
C GLN A 6 -11.85 -17.54 -44.17
N GLY A 7 -13.14 -17.21 -44.28
CA GLY A 7 -13.78 -16.88 -45.55
C GLY A 7 -13.20 -15.62 -46.21
N PHE A 8 -12.84 -14.63 -45.38
CA PHE A 8 -12.20 -13.39 -45.80
C PHE A 8 -10.75 -13.62 -46.23
N THR A 9 -9.97 -14.36 -45.42
CA THR A 9 -8.58 -14.72 -45.74
C THR A 9 -8.47 -15.47 -47.08
N ARG A 10 -9.39 -16.40 -47.36
CA ARG A 10 -9.44 -17.12 -48.65
C ARG A 10 -9.76 -16.20 -49.84
N ARG A 11 -10.55 -15.16 -49.63
CA ARG A 11 -10.87 -14.17 -50.67
C ARG A 11 -9.65 -13.32 -51.01
N LEU A 12 -8.92 -12.85 -50.00
CA LEU A 12 -7.68 -12.10 -50.18
C LEU A 12 -6.58 -12.95 -50.86
N HIS A 13 -6.44 -14.22 -50.48
CA HIS A 13 -5.52 -15.13 -51.14
C HIS A 13 -5.85 -15.33 -52.63
N ARG A 14 -7.14 -15.38 -53.00
CA ARG A 14 -7.55 -15.42 -54.42
C ARG A 14 -7.27 -14.11 -55.17
N ALA A 15 -7.14 -13.00 -54.46
CA ALA A 15 -6.74 -11.72 -55.01
C ALA A 15 -5.20 -11.56 -55.11
N GLY A 16 -4.43 -12.61 -54.79
CA GLY A 16 -2.96 -12.60 -54.87
C GLY A 16 -2.27 -12.03 -53.64
N VAL A 17 -3.01 -11.72 -52.57
CA VAL A 17 -2.44 -11.24 -51.30
C VAL A 17 -1.84 -12.41 -50.54
N ALA A 18 -0.56 -12.31 -50.21
CA ALA A 18 0.12 -13.27 -49.34
C ALA A 18 0.23 -12.73 -47.91
N ARG A 19 0.59 -11.45 -47.76
CA ARG A 19 0.81 -10.82 -46.46
C ARG A 19 0.28 -9.41 -46.41
N VAL A 20 -0.02 -8.97 -45.20
CA VAL A 20 -0.47 -7.63 -44.91
C VAL A 20 0.35 -7.10 -43.75
N GLN A 21 1.19 -6.11 -44.01
CA GLN A 21 1.85 -5.32 -42.98
C GLN A 21 0.97 -4.12 -42.69
N PHE A 22 0.66 -3.89 -41.42
CA PHE A 22 -0.20 -2.78 -41.07
C PHE A 22 0.23 -2.16 -39.76
N ALA A 23 0.02 -0.86 -39.67
CA ALA A 23 0.12 -0.12 -38.43
C ALA A 23 -1.24 0.46 -38.13
N TYR A 24 -1.68 0.28 -36.90
CA TYR A 24 -2.85 0.98 -36.40
C TYR A 24 -2.50 1.64 -35.07
N HIS A 25 -2.77 2.93 -35.02
CA HIS A 25 -2.56 3.78 -33.85
C HIS A 25 -3.59 4.92 -33.92
N TRP A 26 -3.65 5.72 -32.86
CA TRP A 26 -4.62 6.80 -32.77
C TRP A 26 -3.94 8.16 -32.80
N HIS A 27 -4.59 9.12 -33.49
CA HIS A 27 -4.18 10.51 -33.58
C HIS A 27 -5.42 11.42 -33.74
N SER A 28 -5.49 12.56 -33.04
CA SER A 28 -6.48 13.66 -33.16
C SER A 28 -7.72 13.42 -34.05
N ASP A 29 -8.75 12.77 -33.50
CA ASP A 29 -10.03 12.47 -34.17
C ASP A 29 -9.98 11.62 -35.47
N GLU A 30 -8.80 11.23 -35.95
CA GLU A 30 -8.59 10.38 -37.12
C GLU A 30 -7.55 9.29 -36.82
N ARG A 31 -8.00 8.02 -36.68
CA ARG A 31 -7.07 6.88 -36.61
C ARG A 31 -6.31 6.78 -37.92
N GLN A 32 -5.03 7.08 -37.88
CA GLN A 32 -4.20 6.90 -39.05
C GLN A 32 -3.76 5.44 -39.17
N PHE A 33 -3.86 4.95 -40.39
CA PHE A 33 -3.78 3.53 -40.69
C PHE A 33 -2.93 3.36 -41.93
N GLU A 34 -1.71 2.89 -41.70
CA GLU A 34 -0.76 2.55 -42.76
C GLU A 34 -0.84 1.05 -43.05
N LEU A 35 -0.89 0.73 -44.33
CA LEU A 35 -1.11 -0.61 -44.82
C LEU A 35 -0.21 -0.85 -46.03
N GLU A 36 0.58 -1.91 -45.97
CA GLU A 36 1.34 -2.43 -47.09
C GLU A 36 0.91 -3.87 -47.36
N VAL A 37 0.35 -4.09 -48.55
CA VAL A 37 -0.14 -5.40 -49.00
C VAL A 37 0.92 -6.03 -49.87
N LEU A 38 1.31 -7.27 -49.57
CA LEU A 38 2.40 -7.97 -50.25
C LEU A 38 1.88 -9.22 -50.98
N GLY A 39 2.37 -9.43 -52.20
CA GLY A 39 2.13 -10.63 -53.00
C GLY A 39 3.00 -11.82 -52.59
N GLU A 40 2.83 -12.97 -53.25
CA GLU A 40 3.63 -14.19 -53.00
C GLU A 40 5.12 -14.03 -53.29
N ASP A 41 5.47 -13.07 -54.15
CA ASP A 41 6.85 -12.69 -54.48
C ASP A 41 7.46 -11.68 -53.49
N GLY A 42 6.70 -11.30 -52.45
CA GLY A 42 7.10 -10.32 -51.45
C GLY A 42 7.10 -8.88 -51.95
N GLN A 43 6.60 -8.61 -53.15
CA GLN A 43 6.48 -7.26 -53.69
C GLN A 43 5.15 -6.62 -53.27
N ALA A 44 5.16 -5.29 -53.14
CA ALA A 44 3.96 -4.51 -52.87
C ALA A 44 2.92 -4.70 -53.98
N LEU A 45 1.71 -5.05 -53.57
CA LEU A 45 0.59 -5.37 -54.45
C LEU A 45 -0.49 -4.29 -54.30
N THR A 46 -0.83 -3.63 -55.41
CA THR A 46 -1.90 -2.63 -55.42
C THR A 46 -3.26 -3.30 -55.54
N LEU A 47 -4.12 -3.10 -54.54
CA LEU A 47 -5.48 -3.64 -54.53
C LEU A 47 -6.53 -2.62 -55.01
N PRO A 48 -7.72 -3.10 -55.44
CA PRO A 48 -8.89 -2.24 -55.59
C PRO A 48 -9.22 -1.54 -54.26
N PRO A 49 -9.62 -0.25 -54.28
CA PRO A 49 -9.93 0.52 -53.07
C PRO A 49 -10.98 -0.14 -52.18
N GLU A 50 -11.93 -0.87 -52.76
CA GLU A 50 -12.95 -1.59 -52.01
C GLU A 50 -12.34 -2.73 -51.19
N LEU A 51 -11.40 -3.48 -51.76
CA LEU A 51 -10.76 -4.59 -51.06
C LEU A 51 -9.75 -4.09 -50.03
N GLU A 52 -9.06 -2.99 -50.31
CA GLU A 52 -8.21 -2.31 -49.32
C GLU A 52 -9.04 -1.77 -48.14
N GLY A 53 -10.21 -1.16 -48.43
CA GLY A 53 -11.16 -0.70 -47.43
C GLY A 53 -11.70 -1.83 -46.56
N GLU A 54 -12.03 -2.99 -47.15
CA GLU A 54 -12.41 -4.18 -46.39
C GLU A 54 -11.28 -4.70 -45.49
N ILE A 55 -10.02 -4.66 -45.94
CA ILE A 55 -8.87 -5.03 -45.09
C ILE A 55 -8.76 -4.06 -43.91
N ARG A 56 -8.86 -2.75 -44.16
CA ARG A 56 -8.85 -1.72 -43.12
C ARG A 56 -9.96 -1.92 -42.11
N GLU A 57 -11.18 -2.21 -42.55
CA GLU A 57 -12.33 -2.51 -41.68
C GLU A 57 -12.16 -3.82 -40.91
N ALA A 58 -11.59 -4.86 -41.54
CA ALA A 58 -11.32 -6.12 -40.87
C ALA A 58 -10.31 -5.93 -39.73
N VAL A 59 -9.20 -5.23 -40.00
CA VAL A 59 -8.21 -4.91 -38.98
C VAL A 59 -8.78 -3.98 -37.91
N TRP A 60 -9.62 -3.03 -38.28
CA TRP A 60 -10.31 -2.14 -37.34
C TRP A 60 -11.11 -2.90 -36.28
N ASN A 61 -11.77 -3.99 -36.69
CA ASN A 61 -12.59 -4.82 -35.82
C ASN A 61 -11.82 -5.99 -35.19
N ALA A 62 -10.53 -6.13 -35.48
CA ALA A 62 -9.71 -7.19 -34.94
C ALA A 62 -9.32 -6.89 -33.49
N ASP A 63 -9.58 -7.84 -32.58
CA ASP A 63 -9.11 -7.78 -31.20
C ASP A 63 -7.62 -8.16 -31.13
N LEU A 64 -6.76 -7.20 -31.48
CA LEU A 64 -5.31 -7.38 -31.52
C LEU A 64 -4.64 -7.16 -30.15
N GLY A 65 -5.42 -6.83 -29.12
CA GLY A 65 -4.97 -6.62 -27.74
C GLY A 65 -4.20 -5.33 -27.47
N THR A 66 -3.40 -4.83 -28.42
CA THR A 66 -2.60 -3.59 -28.28
C THR A 66 -2.61 -2.76 -29.56
N PHE A 67 -2.20 -1.49 -29.50
CA PHE A 67 -1.92 -0.66 -30.68
C PHE A 67 -0.47 -0.86 -31.11
N GLY A 68 -0.21 -0.85 -32.42
CA GLY A 68 1.15 -1.09 -32.91
C GLY A 68 1.20 -1.48 -34.38
N THR A 69 2.32 -2.08 -34.73
CA THR A 69 2.64 -2.55 -36.07
C THR A 69 2.64 -4.06 -36.10
N TYR A 70 2.01 -4.64 -37.11
CA TYR A 70 1.74 -6.06 -37.20
C TYR A 70 2.01 -6.58 -38.61
N LEU A 71 2.36 -7.85 -38.66
CA LEU A 71 2.44 -8.66 -39.86
C LEU A 71 1.34 -9.72 -39.78
N TRP A 72 0.42 -9.66 -40.72
CA TRP A 72 -0.60 -10.67 -40.93
C TRP A 72 -0.20 -11.58 -42.09
N ASP A 73 0.03 -12.85 -41.78
CA ASP A 73 0.27 -13.90 -42.77
C ASP A 73 -1.04 -14.61 -43.11
N LEU A 74 -1.44 -14.57 -44.38
CA LEU A 74 -2.73 -15.12 -44.79
C LEU A 74 -2.72 -16.65 -44.90
N ALA A 75 -1.55 -17.26 -45.11
CA ALA A 75 -1.42 -18.70 -45.26
C ALA A 75 -1.64 -19.43 -43.92
N SER A 76 -0.99 -18.95 -42.86
CA SER A 76 -1.17 -19.45 -41.49
C SER A 76 -2.38 -18.81 -40.78
N GLY A 77 -2.77 -17.60 -41.19
CA GLY A 77 -3.79 -16.80 -40.51
C GLY A 77 -3.30 -16.17 -39.20
N GLU A 78 -1.99 -16.21 -38.92
CA GLU A 78 -1.36 -15.61 -37.75
C GLU A 78 -1.16 -14.10 -37.96
N VAL A 79 -1.27 -13.38 -36.86
CA VAL A 79 -0.97 -11.95 -36.77
C VAL A 79 0.08 -11.81 -35.69
N VAL A 80 1.24 -11.26 -36.04
CA VAL A 80 2.36 -11.09 -35.13
C VAL A 80 2.80 -9.64 -35.09
N PRO A 81 3.25 -9.11 -33.95
CA PRO A 81 3.91 -7.81 -33.90
C PRO A 81 5.10 -7.78 -34.85
N PHE A 82 5.17 -6.75 -35.69
CA PHE A 82 6.20 -6.61 -36.72
C PHE A 82 6.34 -5.16 -37.16
N GLY A 83 7.57 -4.63 -37.20
CA GLY A 83 7.84 -3.23 -37.49
C GLY A 83 7.84 -2.30 -36.27
N GLN A 84 8.14 -1.03 -36.48
CA GLN A 84 8.26 -0.02 -35.43
C GLN A 84 7.32 1.13 -35.72
N LEU A 85 6.54 1.50 -34.71
CA LEU A 85 5.77 2.74 -34.70
C LEU A 85 6.58 3.81 -33.95
N THR A 86 7.20 4.73 -34.68
CA THR A 86 7.98 5.82 -34.10
C THR A 86 7.19 7.11 -34.16
N TYR A 87 6.81 7.66 -33.01
CA TYR A 87 6.27 9.01 -32.96
C TYR A 87 7.38 10.04 -33.28
N LEU A 88 7.19 10.83 -34.33
CA LEU A 88 8.16 11.80 -34.86
C LEU A 88 7.98 13.19 -34.21
N THR A 89 6.88 13.92 -34.48
CA THR A 89 6.71 15.31 -33.99
C THR A 89 5.26 15.77 -33.94
N GLY A 90 4.82 16.51 -32.92
CA GLY A 90 3.54 17.22 -32.87
C GLY A 90 3.01 17.38 -31.44
N ASP A 91 1.90 18.10 -31.24
CA ASP A 91 1.21 18.08 -29.94
C ASP A 91 0.31 16.84 -29.83
N VAL A 92 -0.36 16.67 -28.67
CA VAL A 92 -1.28 15.54 -28.40
C VAL A 92 -2.42 15.46 -29.45
N LEU A 93 -2.59 16.51 -30.28
CA LEU A 93 -3.58 16.63 -31.34
C LEU A 93 -2.97 16.82 -32.75
N GLY A 94 -1.64 16.68 -32.95
CA GLY A 94 -0.95 17.04 -34.21
C GLY A 94 0.31 16.26 -34.58
N GLY A 95 0.65 15.23 -33.83
CA GLY A 95 1.72 14.25 -34.04
C GLY A 95 1.78 13.56 -35.40
N THR A 96 2.90 13.74 -36.09
CA THR A 96 3.37 12.82 -37.14
C THR A 96 4.03 11.62 -36.48
N TYR A 97 3.77 10.44 -37.02
CA TYR A 97 4.41 9.20 -36.67
C TYR A 97 5.02 8.62 -37.95
N GLN A 98 6.01 7.77 -37.78
CA GLN A 98 6.64 7.01 -38.82
C GLN A 98 6.44 5.54 -38.49
N VAL A 99 5.70 4.88 -39.34
CA VAL A 99 5.70 3.43 -39.39
C VAL A 99 6.91 3.01 -40.18
N THR A 100 7.72 2.13 -39.60
CA THR A 100 8.79 1.48 -40.35
C THR A 100 8.63 -0.02 -40.15
N PHE A 101 8.22 -0.74 -41.20
CA PHE A 101 8.21 -2.20 -41.17
C PHE A 101 9.65 -2.73 -41.30
N THR A 102 10.37 -2.71 -40.17
CA THR A 102 11.74 -3.21 -40.03
C THR A 102 11.75 -4.62 -39.46
N GLY A 103 12.75 -5.41 -39.85
CA GLY A 103 12.94 -6.78 -39.40
C GLY A 103 12.86 -7.77 -40.56
N ASP A 104 13.15 -9.04 -40.28
CA ASP A 104 12.92 -10.12 -41.25
C ASP A 104 11.52 -10.72 -41.00
N PRO A 105 10.55 -10.49 -41.92
CA PRO A 105 9.19 -11.00 -41.76
C PRO A 105 9.13 -12.53 -41.84
N GLU A 106 10.00 -13.16 -42.63
CA GLU A 106 10.06 -14.61 -42.76
C GLU A 106 10.61 -15.23 -41.47
N GLU A 107 11.67 -14.63 -40.91
CA GLU A 107 12.26 -15.12 -39.67
C GLU A 107 11.32 -14.93 -38.47
N THR A 108 10.61 -13.79 -38.40
CA THR A 108 9.62 -13.51 -37.34
C THR A 108 8.45 -14.50 -37.42
N LEU A 109 7.92 -14.75 -38.63
CA LEU A 109 6.89 -15.76 -38.83
C LEU A 109 7.41 -17.16 -38.49
N ALA A 110 8.61 -17.52 -38.95
CA ALA A 110 9.22 -18.81 -38.64
C ALA A 110 9.36 -19.02 -37.13
N ALA A 111 9.79 -18.00 -36.38
CA ALA A 111 9.87 -18.03 -34.92
C ALA A 111 8.50 -18.29 -34.28
N ARG A 112 7.43 -17.69 -34.81
CA ARG A 112 6.05 -17.84 -34.30
C ARG A 112 5.39 -19.18 -34.64
N ILE A 113 5.52 -19.66 -35.87
CA ILE A 113 4.63 -20.69 -36.42
C ILE A 113 5.28 -22.05 -36.65
N THR A 114 6.62 -22.16 -36.53
CA THR A 114 7.31 -23.44 -36.75
C THR A 114 6.82 -24.49 -35.75
N PRO A 115 6.22 -25.60 -36.20
CA PRO A 115 5.60 -26.58 -35.31
C PRO A 115 6.59 -27.52 -34.61
N ASP A 116 7.78 -27.73 -35.18
CA ASP A 116 8.85 -28.54 -34.57
C ASP A 116 10.22 -27.86 -34.80
N PRO A 117 10.49 -26.74 -34.11
CA PRO A 117 11.71 -25.97 -34.32
C PRO A 117 12.90 -26.70 -33.71
N ARG A 118 14.06 -26.65 -34.38
CA ARG A 118 15.29 -27.21 -33.83
C ARG A 118 15.81 -26.33 -32.69
N ARG A 119 16.42 -26.93 -31.68
CA ARG A 119 17.00 -26.20 -30.53
C ARG A 119 17.90 -25.04 -30.94
N VAL A 120 18.78 -25.25 -31.92
CA VAL A 120 19.69 -24.22 -32.44
C VAL A 120 18.95 -23.02 -33.02
N GLN A 121 17.78 -23.21 -33.64
CA GLN A 121 16.97 -22.13 -34.17
C GLN A 121 16.32 -21.33 -33.04
N VAL A 122 15.77 -22.02 -32.04
CA VAL A 122 15.17 -21.37 -30.87
C VAL A 122 16.20 -20.59 -30.07
N ASP A 123 17.41 -21.14 -29.87
CA ASP A 123 18.49 -20.42 -29.18
C ASP A 123 18.90 -19.15 -29.95
N ALA A 124 18.90 -19.18 -31.28
CA ALA A 124 19.15 -18.00 -32.11
C ALA A 124 18.03 -16.96 -31.97
N TRP A 125 16.75 -17.38 -32.02
CA TRP A 125 15.61 -16.47 -31.84
C TRP A 125 15.56 -15.84 -30.46
N VAL A 126 15.78 -16.62 -29.39
CA VAL A 126 15.78 -16.15 -28.00
C VAL A 126 16.90 -15.13 -27.73
N THR A 127 18.01 -15.23 -28.46
CA THR A 127 19.16 -14.31 -28.32
C THR A 127 19.18 -13.21 -29.38
N SER A 128 18.14 -13.14 -30.22
CA SER A 128 18.04 -12.12 -31.27
C SER A 128 18.09 -10.71 -30.67
N PRO A 129 18.84 -9.78 -31.25
CA PRO A 129 18.78 -8.37 -30.86
C PRO A 129 17.42 -7.74 -31.17
N ASP A 130 16.67 -8.32 -32.11
CA ASP A 130 15.32 -7.87 -32.48
C ASP A 130 14.28 -8.38 -31.47
N PRO A 131 13.61 -7.49 -30.71
CA PRO A 131 12.60 -7.89 -29.75
C PRO A 131 11.39 -8.58 -30.40
N GLN A 132 11.10 -8.33 -31.67
CA GLN A 132 9.96 -8.93 -32.37
C GLN A 132 10.15 -10.42 -32.60
N ILE A 133 11.38 -10.83 -32.93
CA ILE A 133 11.74 -12.24 -33.05
C ILE A 133 11.64 -12.92 -31.67
N ARG A 134 12.07 -12.24 -30.60
CA ARG A 134 11.97 -12.75 -29.22
C ARG A 134 10.51 -12.89 -28.78
N GLU A 135 9.66 -11.91 -29.10
CA GLU A 135 8.22 -11.96 -28.83
C GLU A 135 7.53 -13.06 -29.64
N ALA A 136 7.89 -13.22 -30.92
CA ALA A 136 7.35 -14.25 -31.80
C ALA A 136 7.64 -15.66 -31.27
N VAL A 137 8.89 -15.96 -30.90
CA VAL A 137 9.24 -17.25 -30.30
C VAL A 137 8.62 -17.44 -28.91
N ALA A 138 8.48 -16.36 -28.12
CA ALA A 138 7.75 -16.38 -26.84
C ALA A 138 6.26 -16.71 -27.03
N GLY A 139 5.65 -16.34 -28.15
CA GLY A 139 4.26 -16.68 -28.50
C GLY A 139 4.09 -18.07 -29.10
N ASN A 140 5.16 -18.72 -29.56
CA ASN A 140 5.08 -20.02 -30.22
C ASN A 140 4.82 -21.16 -29.21
N ARG A 141 3.57 -21.64 -29.15
CA ARG A 141 3.12 -22.71 -28.23
C ARG A 141 3.73 -24.08 -28.54
N SER A 142 4.31 -24.28 -29.72
CA SER A 142 5.00 -25.52 -30.09
C SER A 142 6.44 -25.58 -29.56
N VAL A 143 7.03 -24.44 -29.20
CA VAL A 143 8.36 -24.39 -28.57
C VAL A 143 8.24 -24.85 -27.10
N PRO A 144 9.05 -25.82 -26.65
CA PRO A 144 9.08 -26.23 -25.24
C PRO A 144 9.37 -25.05 -24.30
N ASP A 145 8.61 -24.94 -23.20
CA ASP A 145 8.73 -23.82 -22.26
C ASP A 145 10.13 -23.70 -21.63
N ASP A 146 10.86 -24.82 -21.50
CA ASP A 146 12.24 -24.83 -21.02
C ASP A 146 13.25 -24.18 -21.99
N TRP A 147 12.88 -24.01 -23.27
CA TRP A 147 13.74 -23.38 -24.27
C TRP A 147 13.54 -21.88 -24.33
N VAL A 148 12.32 -21.38 -24.09
CA VAL A 148 12.01 -19.94 -23.99
C VAL A 148 12.16 -19.37 -22.58
N THR A 149 12.55 -20.20 -21.62
CA THR A 149 12.81 -19.81 -20.24
C THR A 149 13.69 -18.54 -20.08
N PRO A 150 14.75 -18.30 -20.90
CA PRO A 150 15.53 -17.07 -20.81
C PRO A 150 14.71 -15.78 -21.00
N LEU A 151 13.60 -15.83 -21.73
CA LEU A 151 12.74 -14.68 -22.04
C LEU A 151 11.85 -14.25 -20.85
N HIS A 152 11.69 -15.07 -19.81
CA HIS A 152 11.08 -14.59 -18.55
C HIS A 152 11.90 -13.45 -17.91
N GLY A 153 13.18 -13.39 -18.25
CA GLY A 153 14.10 -12.35 -17.84
C GLY A 153 14.39 -11.30 -18.91
N ASP A 154 13.53 -11.17 -19.93
CA ASP A 154 13.70 -10.15 -20.97
C ASP A 154 13.56 -8.74 -20.39
N LEU A 155 14.17 -7.77 -21.06
CA LEU A 155 14.05 -6.36 -20.70
C LEU A 155 13.03 -5.62 -21.57
N ASP A 156 12.55 -6.26 -22.63
CA ASP A 156 11.43 -5.78 -23.41
C ASP A 156 10.09 -6.12 -22.74
N PRO A 157 9.22 -5.13 -22.47
CA PRO A 157 7.93 -5.35 -21.82
C PRO A 157 6.99 -6.28 -22.60
N SER A 158 7.00 -6.21 -23.94
CA SER A 158 6.11 -7.03 -24.79
C SER A 158 6.48 -8.49 -24.68
N VAL A 159 7.78 -8.81 -24.79
CA VAL A 159 8.29 -10.18 -24.59
C VAL A 159 7.94 -10.71 -23.19
N SER A 160 8.14 -9.88 -22.16
CA SER A 160 7.81 -10.25 -20.77
C SER A 160 6.32 -10.52 -20.59
N TRP A 161 5.45 -9.71 -21.22
CA TRP A 161 4.00 -9.91 -21.22
C TRP A 161 3.64 -11.23 -21.88
N THR A 162 4.10 -11.49 -23.11
CA THR A 162 3.81 -12.76 -23.82
C THR A 162 4.23 -13.98 -23.01
N MET A 163 5.34 -13.87 -22.26
CA MET A 163 5.82 -14.93 -21.39
C MET A 163 4.98 -15.14 -20.11
N ARG A 164 4.13 -14.18 -19.69
CA ARG A 164 3.19 -14.37 -18.54
C ARG A 164 2.14 -15.42 -18.82
N ASP A 165 1.73 -15.56 -20.08
CA ASP A 165 0.76 -16.56 -20.49
C ASP A 165 1.36 -17.97 -20.63
N ARG A 166 2.66 -18.13 -20.33
CA ARG A 166 3.33 -19.44 -20.29
C ARG A 166 3.52 -19.89 -18.82
N PRO A 167 3.42 -21.20 -18.53
CA PRO A 167 3.54 -21.72 -17.18
C PRO A 167 4.84 -21.26 -16.50
N HIS A 168 4.73 -20.60 -15.35
CA HIS A 168 5.89 -20.15 -14.58
C HIS A 168 6.61 -21.35 -13.94
N ARG A 169 7.87 -21.60 -14.33
CA ARG A 169 8.80 -22.44 -13.56
C ARG A 169 9.55 -21.57 -12.55
N THR A 170 9.85 -22.09 -11.37
CA THR A 170 10.78 -21.44 -10.43
C THR A 170 12.18 -21.42 -11.06
N LEU A 171 12.60 -20.27 -11.57
CA LEU A 171 13.90 -20.11 -12.21
C LEU A 171 14.97 -19.69 -11.19
N PRO A 172 16.24 -20.12 -11.35
CA PRO A 172 17.36 -19.64 -10.52
C PRO A 172 17.70 -18.14 -10.70
N LEU A 173 16.84 -17.36 -11.38
CA LEU A 173 16.98 -15.93 -11.72
C LEU A 173 17.15 -15.08 -10.50
N SER A 174 16.30 -15.29 -9.52
CA SER A 174 16.36 -14.58 -8.25
C SER A 174 17.70 -14.76 -7.55
N LYS A 175 18.36 -15.93 -7.67
CA LYS A 175 19.67 -16.18 -7.02
C LYS A 175 20.81 -15.50 -7.78
N GLN A 176 20.90 -15.73 -9.11
CA GLN A 176 21.97 -15.13 -9.92
C GLN A 176 21.88 -13.61 -9.96
N GLN A 177 20.67 -13.05 -10.02
CA GLN A 177 20.46 -11.60 -10.01
C GLN A 177 20.84 -10.97 -8.66
N LYS A 178 20.48 -11.62 -7.54
CA LYS A 178 20.92 -11.19 -6.20
C LYS A 178 22.45 -11.24 -6.05
N GLU A 179 23.08 -12.28 -6.59
CA GLU A 179 24.55 -12.39 -6.57
C GLU A 179 25.21 -11.35 -7.47
N ALA A 180 24.68 -11.13 -8.68
CA ALA A 180 25.18 -10.11 -9.61
C ALA A 180 25.03 -8.69 -9.06
N GLY A 181 23.93 -8.40 -8.33
CA GLY A 181 23.69 -7.09 -7.72
C GLY A 181 24.40 -6.85 -6.39
N ASN A 182 25.01 -7.86 -5.77
CA ASN A 182 25.70 -7.71 -4.49
C ASN A 182 27.08 -7.03 -4.69
N PRO A 183 27.33 -5.84 -4.11
CA PRO A 183 28.61 -5.15 -4.25
C PRO A 183 29.83 -5.94 -3.73
N ALA A 184 29.61 -6.92 -2.84
CA ALA A 184 30.66 -7.77 -2.30
C ALA A 184 31.00 -9.00 -3.18
N THR A 185 30.32 -9.18 -4.31
CA THR A 185 30.56 -10.31 -5.20
C THR A 185 31.94 -10.23 -5.84
N LEU A 186 32.67 -11.35 -5.78
CA LEU A 186 34.05 -11.39 -6.25
C LEU A 186 34.13 -11.19 -7.77
N PRO A 187 35.17 -10.50 -8.28
CA PRO A 187 35.39 -10.28 -9.72
C PRO A 187 35.25 -11.53 -10.60
N ARG A 188 35.77 -12.67 -10.15
CA ARG A 188 35.68 -13.94 -10.90
C ARG A 188 34.24 -14.48 -11.01
N ALA A 189 33.42 -14.23 -9.99
CA ALA A 189 32.01 -14.61 -10.02
C ALA A 189 31.24 -13.67 -10.96
N LEU A 190 31.54 -12.37 -10.93
CA LEU A 190 30.99 -11.39 -11.87
C LEU A 190 31.36 -11.70 -13.32
N ASP A 191 32.60 -12.11 -13.61
CA ASP A 191 33.02 -12.59 -14.94
C ASP A 191 32.17 -13.77 -15.43
N THR A 192 31.77 -14.65 -14.51
CA THR A 192 30.94 -15.82 -14.83
C THR A 192 29.49 -15.39 -15.10
N LEU A 193 28.95 -14.51 -14.27
CA LEU A 193 27.60 -13.97 -14.39
C LEU A 193 27.44 -13.03 -15.60
N ALA A 194 28.51 -12.36 -16.05
CA ALA A 194 28.53 -11.56 -17.27
C ALA A 194 28.23 -12.39 -18.53
N ARG A 195 28.49 -13.71 -18.47
CA ARG A 195 28.16 -14.68 -19.54
C ARG A 195 26.81 -15.36 -19.31
N SER A 196 25.98 -14.87 -18.38
CA SER A 196 24.65 -15.43 -18.14
C SER A 196 23.77 -15.25 -19.37
N GLY A 197 22.94 -16.25 -19.64
CA GLY A 197 21.91 -16.16 -20.68
C GLY A 197 20.85 -15.10 -20.40
N TRP A 198 20.82 -14.52 -19.19
CA TRP A 198 19.77 -13.61 -18.74
C TRP A 198 20.23 -12.16 -18.80
N ALA A 199 19.58 -11.37 -19.65
CA ALA A 199 19.89 -9.95 -19.84
C ALA A 199 19.81 -9.16 -18.53
N GLN A 200 18.83 -9.47 -17.66
CA GLN A 200 18.71 -8.89 -16.32
C GLN A 200 19.92 -9.18 -15.41
N VAL A 201 20.50 -10.39 -15.49
CA VAL A 201 21.71 -10.74 -14.73
C VAL A 201 22.91 -9.99 -15.31
N ARG A 202 23.06 -9.96 -16.64
CA ARG A 202 24.15 -9.21 -17.29
C ARG A 202 24.06 -7.71 -17.01
N ARG A 203 22.85 -7.13 -16.99
CA ARG A 203 22.60 -5.73 -16.56
C ARG A 203 23.00 -5.51 -15.11
N ALA A 204 22.66 -6.43 -14.21
CA ALA A 204 23.05 -6.35 -12.79
C ALA A 204 24.58 -6.43 -12.63
N VAL A 205 25.27 -7.28 -13.40
CA VAL A 205 26.73 -7.30 -13.44
C VAL A 205 27.29 -5.98 -13.97
N ALA A 206 26.75 -5.46 -15.07
CA ALA A 206 27.16 -4.17 -15.63
C ALA A 206 26.99 -3.01 -14.64
N ALA A 207 25.94 -3.03 -13.81
CA ALA A 207 25.67 -2.01 -12.79
C ALA A 207 26.47 -2.21 -11.49
N ASN A 208 27.10 -3.37 -11.27
CA ASN A 208 27.80 -3.65 -10.02
C ASN A 208 29.13 -2.87 -9.96
N PRO A 209 29.39 -2.07 -8.89
CA PRO A 209 30.60 -1.26 -8.76
C PRO A 209 31.90 -2.09 -8.71
N SER A 210 31.81 -3.35 -8.29
CA SER A 210 32.95 -4.28 -8.20
C SER A 210 33.26 -5.01 -9.52
N THR A 211 32.50 -4.73 -10.60
CA THR A 211 32.74 -5.35 -11.91
C THR A 211 34.02 -4.81 -12.53
N PRO A 212 34.98 -5.67 -12.89
CA PRO A 212 36.24 -5.24 -13.50
C PRO A 212 36.03 -4.54 -14.85
N GLY A 213 36.87 -3.55 -15.15
CA GLY A 213 36.82 -2.81 -16.41
C GLY A 213 36.94 -3.69 -17.67
N ARG A 214 37.65 -4.82 -17.59
CA ARG A 214 37.71 -5.80 -18.69
C ARG A 214 36.36 -6.45 -18.96
N THR A 215 35.64 -6.86 -17.92
CA THR A 215 34.30 -7.45 -18.02
C THR A 215 33.30 -6.43 -18.53
N LEU A 216 33.42 -5.16 -18.10
CA LEU A 216 32.63 -4.04 -18.62
C LEU A 216 32.91 -3.78 -20.10
N ALA A 217 34.15 -3.90 -20.55
CA ALA A 217 34.51 -3.78 -21.96
C ALA A 217 33.86 -4.89 -22.82
N ASP A 218 33.79 -6.12 -22.30
CA ASP A 218 33.07 -7.21 -22.98
C ASP A 218 31.55 -6.92 -23.03
N LEU A 219 30.95 -6.44 -21.95
CA LEU A 219 29.52 -6.09 -21.87
C LEU A 219 29.15 -4.83 -22.65
N ALA A 220 30.11 -3.98 -23.03
CA ALA A 220 29.86 -2.82 -23.89
C ALA A 220 29.38 -3.23 -25.30
N GLY A 221 29.68 -4.46 -25.72
CA GLY A 221 29.20 -5.06 -26.96
C GLY A 221 27.92 -5.90 -26.82
N ASP A 222 27.26 -5.91 -25.65
CA ASP A 222 26.09 -6.76 -25.40
C ASP A 222 24.97 -6.47 -26.41
N PRO A 223 24.23 -7.45 -26.94
CA PRO A 223 23.11 -7.19 -27.85
C PRO A 223 22.01 -6.31 -27.24
N GLU A 224 21.85 -6.34 -25.90
CA GLU A 224 20.81 -5.58 -25.21
C GLU A 224 21.30 -4.17 -24.81
N TRP A 225 20.65 -3.14 -25.35
CA TRP A 225 21.07 -1.75 -25.17
C TRP A 225 21.01 -1.30 -23.70
N ARG A 226 20.10 -1.84 -22.88
CA ARG A 226 20.06 -1.53 -21.44
C ARG A 226 21.25 -2.09 -20.66
N VAL A 227 21.87 -3.17 -21.13
CA VAL A 227 23.13 -3.66 -20.56
C VAL A 227 24.24 -2.67 -20.89
N ARG A 228 24.31 -2.19 -22.14
CA ARG A 228 25.27 -1.14 -22.55
C ARG A 228 25.10 0.15 -21.75
N LEU A 229 23.85 0.57 -21.51
CA LEU A 229 23.56 1.75 -20.68
C LEU A 229 24.06 1.57 -19.24
N ALA A 230 23.85 0.40 -18.64
CA ALA A 230 24.38 0.09 -17.31
C ALA A 230 25.92 0.14 -17.28
N VAL A 231 26.60 -0.36 -18.32
CA VAL A 231 28.07 -0.25 -18.46
C VAL A 231 28.51 1.21 -18.47
N LEU A 232 27.79 2.07 -19.22
CA LEU A 232 28.11 3.49 -19.32
C LEU A 232 28.00 4.22 -17.97
N THR A 233 27.03 3.84 -17.14
CA THR A 233 26.84 4.41 -15.80
C THR A 233 27.79 3.87 -14.74
N ASN A 234 28.57 2.82 -15.04
CA ASN A 234 29.50 2.22 -14.09
C ASN A 234 30.80 3.05 -13.97
N LEU A 235 31.18 3.40 -12.73
CA LEU A 235 32.37 4.20 -12.47
C LEU A 235 33.69 3.48 -12.81
N SER A 236 33.67 2.15 -12.88
CA SER A 236 34.84 1.30 -13.17
C SER A 236 35.08 1.09 -14.68
N VAL A 237 34.24 1.66 -15.56
CA VAL A 237 34.43 1.59 -17.01
C VAL A 237 35.61 2.45 -17.47
N GLY A 238 36.42 1.96 -18.41
CA GLY A 238 37.53 2.72 -18.98
C GLY A 238 37.05 3.83 -19.94
N ASP A 239 37.84 4.91 -20.05
CA ASP A 239 37.48 6.11 -20.84
C ASP A 239 37.24 5.82 -22.32
N ASP A 240 37.99 4.88 -22.92
CA ASP A 240 37.81 4.47 -24.32
C ASP A 240 36.42 3.84 -24.55
N VAL A 241 36.00 2.95 -23.64
CA VAL A 241 34.70 2.28 -23.69
C VAL A 241 33.57 3.27 -23.40
N ARG A 242 33.77 4.15 -22.41
CA ARG A 242 32.83 5.23 -22.09
C ARG A 242 32.57 6.12 -23.31
N SER A 243 33.64 6.56 -23.98
CA SER A 243 33.56 7.41 -25.17
C SER A 243 32.84 6.73 -26.31
N ALA A 244 33.12 5.44 -26.55
CA ALA A 244 32.44 4.65 -27.57
C ALA A 244 30.94 4.51 -27.30
N LEU A 245 30.55 4.25 -26.03
CA LEU A 245 29.15 4.14 -25.64
C LEU A 245 28.41 5.49 -25.71
N LEU A 246 29.05 6.59 -25.32
CA LEU A 246 28.49 7.93 -25.49
C LEU A 246 28.24 8.25 -26.97
N ALA A 247 29.19 7.92 -27.85
CA ALA A 247 29.02 8.07 -29.29
C ALA A 247 27.89 7.20 -29.85
N PHE A 248 27.76 5.96 -29.36
CA PHE A 248 26.68 5.05 -29.74
C PHE A 248 25.30 5.61 -29.37
N PHE A 249 25.11 6.04 -28.11
CA PHE A 249 23.83 6.54 -27.64
C PHE A 249 23.48 7.92 -28.22
N SER A 250 24.45 8.83 -28.36
CA SER A 250 24.21 10.14 -28.99
C SER A 250 23.94 10.05 -30.49
N GLY A 251 24.52 9.07 -31.19
CA GLY A 251 24.30 8.81 -32.61
C GLY A 251 23.13 7.87 -32.92
N ALA A 252 22.41 7.40 -31.90
CA ALA A 252 21.27 6.51 -32.10
C ALA A 252 20.07 7.25 -32.71
N ASP A 253 19.12 6.47 -33.24
CA ASP A 253 17.85 7.02 -33.70
C ASP A 253 17.08 7.71 -32.55
N VAL A 254 16.11 8.54 -32.93
CA VAL A 254 15.31 9.32 -31.98
C VAL A 254 14.57 8.44 -30.96
N THR A 255 14.13 7.25 -31.37
CA THR A 255 13.39 6.32 -30.51
C THR A 255 14.29 5.80 -29.41
N LEU A 256 15.48 5.28 -29.74
CA LEU A 256 16.43 4.79 -28.75
C LEU A 256 16.93 5.92 -27.84
N ARG A 257 17.20 7.12 -28.37
CA ARG A 257 17.58 8.28 -27.55
C ARG A 257 16.48 8.65 -26.54
N ARG A 258 15.22 8.71 -26.98
CA ARG A 258 14.07 9.00 -26.11
C ARG A 258 13.85 7.92 -25.06
N LEU A 259 13.94 6.65 -25.43
CA LEU A 259 13.85 5.53 -24.49
C LEU A 259 14.97 5.62 -23.46
N THR A 260 16.21 5.85 -23.90
CA THR A 260 17.36 6.03 -23.01
C THR A 260 17.13 7.20 -22.05
N ALA A 261 16.60 8.34 -22.51
CA ALA A 261 16.33 9.50 -21.67
C ALA A 261 15.30 9.23 -20.54
N ARG A 262 14.44 8.21 -20.68
CA ARG A 262 13.45 7.81 -19.66
C ARG A 262 13.96 6.76 -18.68
N GLU A 263 15.06 6.07 -18.98
CA GLU A 263 15.61 5.04 -18.10
C GLU A 263 16.31 5.64 -16.88
N GLU A 264 16.41 4.90 -15.78
CA GLU A 264 17.16 5.32 -14.60
C GLU A 264 18.14 4.21 -14.17
N PRO A 265 19.43 4.54 -13.90
CA PRO A 265 20.08 5.85 -14.06
C PRO A 265 20.57 6.12 -15.50
N ILE A 266 20.75 7.40 -15.86
CA ILE A 266 21.55 7.82 -17.04
C ILE A 266 22.78 8.62 -16.60
N SER A 267 23.84 8.62 -17.40
CA SER A 267 25.03 9.41 -17.07
C SER A 267 24.74 10.91 -17.20
N PRO A 268 25.37 11.78 -16.37
CA PRO A 268 25.25 13.23 -16.50
C PRO A 268 25.62 13.76 -17.90
N ASP A 269 26.58 13.11 -18.56
CA ASP A 269 27.01 13.43 -19.93
C ASP A 269 25.89 13.18 -20.94
N LEU A 270 25.21 12.02 -20.87
CA LEU A 270 24.05 11.73 -21.72
C LEU A 270 22.88 12.65 -21.40
N MET A 271 22.61 12.91 -20.13
CA MET A 271 21.54 13.81 -19.72
C MET A 271 21.76 15.22 -20.28
N SER A 272 23.00 15.73 -20.23
CA SER A 272 23.37 17.03 -20.79
C SER A 272 23.24 17.06 -22.32
N MET A 273 23.65 15.98 -23.01
CA MET A 273 23.46 15.86 -24.46
C MET A 273 21.98 15.82 -24.84
N TYR A 274 21.17 15.02 -24.13
CA TYR A 274 19.75 14.85 -24.41
C TYR A 274 18.91 16.08 -24.01
N ALA A 275 19.34 16.89 -23.04
CA ALA A 275 18.73 18.18 -22.74
C ALA A 275 18.90 19.20 -23.87
N ALA A 276 19.93 19.04 -24.71
CA ALA A 276 20.19 19.85 -25.89
C ALA A 276 19.88 19.10 -27.20
N ASP A 277 19.14 17.98 -27.12
CA ASP A 277 18.83 17.15 -28.27
C ASP A 277 18.06 17.97 -29.33
N PRO A 278 18.36 17.82 -30.64
CA PRO A 278 17.56 18.47 -31.68
C PRO A 278 16.07 18.09 -31.59
N ASP A 279 15.75 16.88 -31.12
CA ASP A 279 14.39 16.39 -31.01
C ASP A 279 13.71 16.83 -29.69
N PRO A 280 12.56 17.53 -29.76
CA PRO A 280 11.87 18.03 -28.58
C PRO A 280 11.28 16.93 -27.69
N THR A 281 11.00 15.73 -28.22
CA THR A 281 10.48 14.60 -27.43
C THR A 281 11.56 13.99 -26.54
N VAL A 282 12.82 14.01 -27.00
CA VAL A 282 13.98 13.63 -26.18
C VAL A 282 14.24 14.68 -25.10
N ARG A 283 14.21 15.98 -25.44
CA ARG A 283 14.34 17.06 -24.45
C ARG A 283 13.23 17.02 -23.40
N ALA A 284 11.98 16.78 -23.81
CA ALA A 284 10.86 16.63 -22.87
C ALA A 284 11.04 15.43 -21.95
N ALA A 285 11.53 14.29 -22.46
CA ALA A 285 11.84 13.12 -21.63
C ALA A 285 12.87 13.45 -20.55
N VAL A 286 13.91 14.24 -20.86
CA VAL A 286 14.89 14.74 -19.88
C VAL A 286 14.24 15.72 -18.89
N MET A 287 13.37 16.62 -19.37
CA MET A 287 12.67 17.61 -18.56
C MET A 287 11.72 16.98 -17.53
N GLY A 288 11.19 15.79 -17.79
CA GLY A 288 10.33 15.07 -16.86
C GLY A 288 11.08 14.32 -15.76
N ARG A 289 12.42 14.25 -15.83
CA ARG A 289 13.19 13.40 -14.91
C ARG A 289 13.34 14.02 -13.51
N PRO A 290 13.08 13.26 -12.43
CA PRO A 290 13.25 13.75 -11.06
C PRO A 290 14.71 14.02 -10.67
N ASP A 291 15.67 13.38 -11.34
CA ASP A 291 17.11 13.52 -11.08
C ASP A 291 17.77 14.63 -11.92
N LEU A 292 17.00 15.46 -12.64
CA LEU A 292 17.52 16.54 -13.48
C LEU A 292 18.26 17.59 -12.64
N PRO A 293 19.57 17.84 -12.89
CA PRO A 293 20.33 18.86 -12.18
C PRO A 293 19.72 20.26 -12.31
N GLY A 294 19.73 21.02 -11.22
CA GLY A 294 19.07 22.33 -11.16
C GLY A 294 19.59 23.34 -12.19
N ASP A 295 20.88 23.31 -12.54
CA ASP A 295 21.47 24.16 -13.56
C ASP A 295 20.98 23.81 -14.98
N LEU A 296 20.78 22.52 -15.26
CA LEU A 296 20.21 22.04 -16.52
C LEU A 296 18.71 22.34 -16.60
N LEU A 297 17.99 22.15 -15.50
CA LEU A 297 16.59 22.57 -15.37
C LEU A 297 16.43 24.06 -15.68
N GLN A 298 17.27 24.94 -15.12
CA GLN A 298 17.19 26.39 -15.41
C GLN A 298 17.41 26.71 -16.90
N LYS A 299 18.31 25.99 -17.57
CA LYS A 299 18.51 26.15 -19.02
C LYS A 299 17.26 25.72 -19.80
N MET A 300 16.71 24.56 -19.46
CA MET A 300 15.55 23.97 -20.14
C MET A 300 14.24 24.71 -19.87
N LYS A 301 14.13 25.50 -18.79
CA LYS A 301 12.98 26.41 -18.57
C LYS A 301 12.79 27.43 -19.70
N SER A 302 13.85 27.74 -20.44
CA SER A 302 13.78 28.63 -21.62
C SER A 302 13.59 27.89 -22.95
N ASP A 303 13.31 26.58 -22.92
CA ASP A 303 13.12 25.79 -24.14
C ASP A 303 11.95 26.34 -24.97
N PRO A 304 12.13 26.61 -26.27
CA PRO A 304 11.08 27.19 -27.09
C PRO A 304 9.93 26.21 -27.39
N HIS A 305 10.13 24.91 -27.16
CA HIS A 305 9.16 23.89 -27.57
C HIS A 305 8.10 23.64 -26.48
N ARG A 306 6.82 23.77 -26.87
CA ARG A 306 5.65 23.63 -25.99
C ARG A 306 5.65 22.35 -25.15
N LEU A 307 5.95 21.19 -25.76
CA LEU A 307 6.02 19.90 -25.04
C LEU A 307 7.00 19.92 -23.85
N VAL A 308 8.15 20.60 -23.99
CA VAL A 308 9.15 20.70 -22.92
C VAL A 308 8.64 21.60 -21.79
N GLN A 309 7.91 22.66 -22.14
CA GLN A 309 7.28 23.58 -21.19
C GLN A 309 6.10 22.94 -20.44
N GLU A 310 5.25 22.16 -21.11
CA GLU A 310 4.19 21.39 -20.45
C GLU A 310 4.76 20.31 -19.52
N THR A 311 5.88 19.72 -19.88
CA THR A 311 6.56 18.74 -19.00
C THR A 311 7.12 19.41 -17.74
N LEU A 312 7.55 20.67 -17.82
CA LEU A 312 7.97 21.46 -16.65
C LEU A 312 6.83 21.60 -15.65
N THR A 313 5.62 21.95 -16.11
CA THR A 313 4.46 22.15 -15.23
C THR A 313 4.06 20.86 -14.51
N CYS A 314 4.26 19.70 -15.12
CA CYS A 314 3.91 18.40 -14.57
C CYS A 314 5.02 17.73 -13.75
N ARG A 315 6.12 18.44 -13.39
CA ARG A 315 7.19 17.85 -12.57
C ARG A 315 6.71 17.61 -11.13
N PRO A 316 7.02 16.45 -10.51
CA PRO A 316 6.62 16.13 -9.13
C PRO A 316 7.09 17.15 -8.08
N GLU A 317 8.22 17.82 -8.33
CA GLU A 317 8.86 18.77 -7.41
C GLU A 317 8.23 20.17 -7.43
N ASN A 318 7.45 20.50 -8.46
CA ASN A 318 6.89 21.83 -8.64
C ASN A 318 5.67 22.12 -7.77
N GLY A 319 5.30 21.20 -6.88
CA GLY A 319 4.39 21.48 -5.76
C GLY A 319 3.08 22.11 -6.19
N LEU A 320 2.62 21.81 -7.41
CA LEU A 320 1.20 21.81 -7.63
C LEU A 320 0.70 20.74 -6.66
N GLU A 321 -0.12 21.18 -5.70
CA GLU A 321 -1.20 20.39 -5.15
C GLU A 321 -1.80 19.56 -6.30
N GLU A 322 -2.45 18.44 -6.00
CA GLU A 322 -3.35 17.79 -6.96
C GLU A 322 -4.34 18.84 -7.51
N GLU A 323 -3.95 19.63 -8.52
CA GLU A 323 -4.84 20.37 -9.37
C GLU A 323 -5.47 19.27 -10.19
N ASP A 324 -6.64 18.90 -9.69
CA ASP A 324 -7.63 18.02 -10.25
C ASP A 324 -7.38 17.85 -11.75
N PRO A 325 -7.09 16.63 -12.25
CA PRO A 325 -6.89 16.39 -13.68
C PRO A 325 -8.20 16.52 -14.46
N PHE A 326 -9.14 17.32 -13.95
CA PHE A 326 -10.50 17.51 -14.38
C PHE A 326 -10.95 18.93 -14.00
N ASP A 327 -11.49 19.67 -14.96
CA ASP A 327 -12.16 20.96 -14.73
C ASP A 327 -13.62 20.83 -15.19
N GLU A 328 -14.56 21.18 -14.32
CA GLU A 328 -16.02 21.11 -14.59
C GLU A 328 -16.45 21.94 -15.81
N SER A 329 -15.63 22.91 -16.23
CA SER A 329 -15.84 23.72 -17.42
C SER A 329 -15.37 23.06 -18.72
N TRP A 330 -14.81 21.85 -18.65
CA TRP A 330 -14.34 21.12 -19.82
C TRP A 330 -15.45 20.88 -20.84
N PRO A 331 -15.17 21.16 -22.12
CA PRO A 331 -16.09 20.82 -23.17
C PRO A 331 -16.07 19.30 -23.43
N PRO A 332 -17.14 18.72 -24.04
CA PRO A 332 -17.27 17.28 -24.24
C PRO A 332 -16.05 16.57 -24.86
N GLU A 333 -15.37 17.24 -25.79
CA GLU A 333 -14.17 16.75 -26.46
C GLU A 333 -12.99 16.49 -25.49
N GLU A 334 -12.86 17.26 -24.42
CA GLU A 334 -11.75 17.15 -23.47
C GLU A 334 -11.93 15.94 -22.53
N GLN A 335 -13.17 15.61 -22.18
CA GLN A 335 -13.51 14.37 -21.47
C GLN A 335 -13.19 13.14 -22.34
N TRP A 336 -13.53 13.18 -23.62
CA TRP A 336 -13.18 12.11 -24.57
C TRP A 336 -11.67 11.97 -24.78
N ARG A 337 -10.93 13.09 -24.81
CA ARG A 337 -9.45 13.08 -24.88
C ARG A 337 -8.83 12.32 -23.71
N VAL A 338 -9.27 12.61 -22.47
CA VAL A 338 -8.77 11.91 -21.27
C VAL A 338 -9.16 10.43 -21.27
N ALA A 339 -10.39 10.11 -21.66
CA ALA A 339 -10.88 8.74 -21.82
C ALA A 339 -10.04 7.91 -22.83
N GLN A 340 -9.41 8.56 -23.81
CA GLN A 340 -8.73 7.91 -24.93
C GLN A 340 -7.19 7.97 -24.86
N MET A 341 -6.62 8.64 -23.86
CA MET A 341 -5.17 8.73 -23.65
C MET A 341 -4.52 7.36 -23.36
N PRO A 342 -3.38 7.01 -23.98
CA PRO A 342 -2.68 5.76 -23.72
C PRO A 342 -1.99 5.77 -22.35
N GLY A 343 -2.20 4.74 -21.55
CA GLY A 343 -1.54 4.55 -20.25
C GLY A 343 -0.16 3.91 -20.35
N ASN A 344 0.71 4.19 -19.38
CA ASN A 344 2.02 3.53 -19.23
C ASN A 344 1.88 2.08 -18.71
N GLY A 345 1.27 1.19 -19.51
CA GLY A 345 1.36 -0.26 -19.33
C GLY A 345 0.35 -0.91 -18.37
N GLU A 346 -0.49 -0.17 -17.67
CA GLU A 346 -1.67 -0.70 -16.97
C GLU A 346 -2.88 0.14 -17.35
N LEU A 347 -3.78 -0.43 -18.16
CA LEU A 347 -4.96 0.26 -18.68
C LEU A 347 -5.90 0.77 -17.57
N TRP A 348 -5.79 0.30 -16.32
CA TRP A 348 -6.79 0.54 -15.27
C TRP A 348 -6.20 1.03 -13.93
N GLY A 349 -5.00 1.59 -13.97
CA GLY A 349 -4.38 2.34 -12.88
C GLY A 349 -4.25 3.86 -13.14
N ARG A 350 -4.78 4.36 -14.28
CA ARG A 350 -4.72 5.79 -14.62
C ARG A 350 -5.61 6.59 -13.67
N HIS A 351 -4.97 7.30 -12.75
CA HIS A 351 -5.61 8.24 -11.84
C HIS A 351 -6.57 9.18 -12.61
N ASP A 352 -6.15 9.67 -13.76
CA ASP A 352 -6.87 10.59 -14.64
C ASP A 352 -8.20 10.00 -15.19
N LEU A 353 -8.30 8.68 -15.44
CA LEU A 353 -9.57 8.03 -15.81
C LEU A 353 -10.50 7.87 -14.61
N GLN A 354 -9.94 7.56 -13.43
CA GLN A 354 -10.70 7.46 -12.19
C GLN A 354 -11.28 8.83 -11.81
N MET A 355 -10.50 9.90 -11.97
CA MET A 355 -10.94 11.27 -11.73
C MET A 355 -12.01 11.71 -12.74
N LEU A 356 -11.85 11.38 -14.03
CA LEU A 356 -12.89 11.63 -15.02
C LEU A 356 -14.19 10.87 -14.70
N ALA A 357 -14.11 9.63 -14.24
CA ALA A 357 -15.29 8.87 -13.85
C ALA A 357 -16.01 9.47 -12.62
N LEU A 358 -15.29 10.21 -11.76
CA LEU A 358 -15.86 10.95 -10.64
C LEU A 358 -16.46 12.32 -11.03
N ALA A 359 -16.20 12.79 -12.25
CA ALA A 359 -16.64 14.11 -12.72
C ALA A 359 -18.16 14.31 -12.67
N PRO A 360 -18.70 15.35 -12.01
CA PRO A 360 -20.14 15.56 -11.91
C PRO A 360 -20.83 15.81 -13.27
N ASN A 361 -20.09 16.32 -14.27
CA ASN A 361 -20.55 16.56 -15.63
C ASN A 361 -20.16 15.46 -16.64
N LEU A 362 -19.84 14.24 -16.18
CA LEU A 362 -19.43 13.12 -17.04
C LEU A 362 -20.45 12.88 -18.16
N LEU A 363 -19.98 12.83 -19.41
CA LEU A 363 -20.85 12.58 -20.57
C LEU A 363 -21.62 11.26 -20.45
N PRO A 364 -22.93 11.23 -20.77
CA PRO A 364 -23.74 10.01 -20.73
C PRO A 364 -23.15 8.85 -21.53
N GLU A 365 -22.50 9.14 -22.66
CA GLU A 365 -21.87 8.15 -23.53
C GLU A 365 -20.62 7.54 -22.88
N LEU A 366 -19.80 8.35 -22.20
CA LEU A 366 -18.64 7.89 -21.45
C LEU A 366 -19.05 7.10 -20.21
N ARG A 367 -20.12 7.53 -19.54
CA ARG A 367 -20.73 6.81 -18.41
C ARG A 367 -21.22 5.43 -18.85
N ALA A 368 -21.91 5.34 -19.98
CA ALA A 368 -22.34 4.07 -20.56
C ALA A 368 -21.14 3.18 -20.94
N LEU A 369 -20.08 3.76 -21.49
CA LEU A 369 -18.83 3.03 -21.80
C LEU A 369 -18.15 2.50 -20.54
N PHE A 370 -18.03 3.30 -19.48
CA PHE A 370 -17.42 2.87 -18.22
C PHE A 370 -18.22 1.77 -17.52
N LEU A 371 -19.54 1.73 -17.70
CA LEU A 371 -20.38 0.63 -17.21
C LEU A 371 -20.10 -0.71 -17.91
N THR A 372 -19.48 -0.73 -19.09
CA THR A 372 -19.07 -1.98 -19.73
C THR A 372 -17.68 -2.46 -19.28
N GLN A 373 -17.00 -1.72 -18.41
CA GLN A 373 -15.61 -1.95 -18.03
C GLN A 373 -15.50 -2.19 -16.51
N PRO A 374 -15.28 -3.44 -16.05
CA PRO A 374 -15.21 -3.76 -14.62
C PRO A 374 -14.18 -2.94 -13.81
N GLY A 375 -13.07 -2.54 -14.43
CA GLY A 375 -12.04 -1.69 -13.79
C GLY A 375 -12.53 -0.29 -13.42
N MET A 376 -13.64 0.18 -13.99
CA MET A 376 -14.22 1.51 -13.73
C MET A 376 -15.31 1.49 -12.66
N TYR A 377 -15.76 0.31 -12.22
CA TYR A 377 -16.92 0.19 -11.34
C TYR A 377 -16.70 0.90 -10.01
N TRP A 378 -15.49 0.82 -9.43
CA TRP A 378 -15.18 1.53 -8.18
C TRP A 378 -15.40 3.04 -8.31
N ALA A 379 -14.86 3.67 -9.36
CA ALA A 379 -14.98 5.11 -9.55
C ALA A 379 -16.44 5.54 -9.79
N LEU A 380 -17.18 4.77 -10.60
CA LEU A 380 -18.61 5.01 -10.81
C LEU A 380 -19.43 4.83 -9.52
N LEU A 381 -19.09 3.83 -8.70
CA LEU A 381 -19.75 3.58 -7.41
C LEU A 381 -19.47 4.68 -6.39
N CYS A 382 -18.41 5.48 -6.55
CA CYS A 382 -18.10 6.62 -5.69
C CYS A 382 -18.82 7.91 -6.08
N ARG A 383 -19.57 7.93 -7.20
CA ARG A 383 -20.37 9.08 -7.62
C ARG A 383 -21.62 9.25 -6.76
N ASP A 384 -22.03 10.50 -6.53
CA ASP A 384 -23.25 10.83 -5.81
C ASP A 384 -24.53 10.62 -6.65
N ASP A 385 -24.42 10.62 -7.98
CA ASP A 385 -25.54 10.59 -8.94
C ASP A 385 -25.76 9.23 -9.64
N VAL A 386 -25.08 8.17 -9.18
CA VAL A 386 -25.23 6.82 -9.74
C VAL A 386 -26.57 6.20 -9.35
N THR A 387 -27.24 5.58 -10.32
CA THR A 387 -28.59 5.04 -10.18
C THR A 387 -28.60 3.60 -9.67
N ASP A 388 -29.71 3.17 -9.05
CA ASP A 388 -29.88 1.79 -8.59
C ASP A 388 -29.76 0.77 -9.74
N ASP A 389 -30.20 1.12 -10.95
CA ASP A 389 -30.10 0.26 -12.13
C ASP A 389 -28.64 0.07 -12.56
N GLU A 390 -27.83 1.11 -12.53
CA GLU A 390 -26.39 1.03 -12.83
C GLU A 390 -25.64 0.23 -11.76
N VAL A 391 -25.98 0.44 -10.49
CA VAL A 391 -25.45 -0.35 -9.37
C VAL A 391 -25.78 -1.83 -9.54
N LEU A 392 -27.02 -2.16 -9.90
CA LEU A 392 -27.44 -3.54 -10.13
C LEU A 392 -26.78 -4.14 -11.37
N HIS A 393 -26.61 -3.36 -12.44
CA HIS A 393 -25.86 -3.77 -13.63
C HIS A 393 -24.42 -4.16 -13.27
N MET A 394 -23.72 -3.29 -12.53
CA MET A 394 -22.34 -3.55 -12.09
C MET A 394 -22.23 -4.83 -11.24
N ALA A 395 -23.20 -5.09 -10.36
CA ALA A 395 -23.25 -6.34 -9.59
C ALA A 395 -23.47 -7.58 -10.47
N SER A 396 -24.15 -7.47 -11.61
CA SER A 396 -24.45 -8.61 -12.49
C SER A 396 -23.39 -8.89 -13.56
N SER A 397 -22.60 -7.89 -13.96
CA SER A 397 -21.83 -7.90 -15.21
C SER A 397 -20.31 -8.01 -15.04
N GLY A 398 -19.74 -7.85 -13.84
CA GLY A 398 -18.28 -7.82 -13.65
C GLY A 398 -17.74 -8.80 -12.60
N PRO A 399 -16.46 -9.22 -12.70
CA PRO A 399 -15.82 -10.00 -11.65
C PRO A 399 -15.76 -9.16 -10.36
N ALA A 400 -16.35 -9.69 -9.29
CA ALA A 400 -16.52 -8.96 -8.03
C ALA A 400 -15.21 -8.73 -7.24
N ASN A 401 -14.09 -9.23 -7.74
CA ASN A 401 -12.85 -9.40 -6.98
C ASN A 401 -12.00 -8.16 -6.78
N GLU A 402 -12.15 -7.12 -7.62
CA GLU A 402 -11.24 -5.97 -7.59
C GLU A 402 -11.76 -4.76 -6.79
N TRP A 403 -13.08 -4.58 -6.68
CA TRP A 403 -13.67 -3.36 -6.13
C TRP A 403 -14.49 -3.56 -4.84
N VAL A 404 -14.96 -4.78 -4.54
CA VAL A 404 -15.83 -5.03 -3.37
C VAL A 404 -15.15 -4.72 -2.04
N VAL A 405 -13.84 -4.94 -1.94
CA VAL A 405 -13.04 -4.62 -0.74
C VAL A 405 -12.93 -3.11 -0.51
N ARG A 406 -13.16 -2.30 -1.55
CA ARG A 406 -13.02 -0.84 -1.53
C ARG A 406 -14.34 -0.10 -1.71
N LEU A 407 -15.47 -0.77 -1.44
CA LEU A 407 -16.78 -0.14 -1.59
C LEU A 407 -16.88 1.15 -0.77
N PRO A 408 -17.40 2.25 -1.36
CA PRO A 408 -17.55 3.51 -0.66
C PRO A 408 -18.54 3.40 0.51
N ASP A 409 -18.37 4.27 1.50
CA ASP A 409 -19.21 4.35 2.71
C ASP A 409 -20.55 5.05 2.42
N ARG A 410 -21.39 4.39 1.62
CA ARG A 410 -22.75 4.81 1.26
C ARG A 410 -23.70 3.61 1.22
N THR A 411 -25.01 3.84 1.25
CA THR A 411 -26.00 2.75 1.22
C THR A 411 -26.24 2.21 -0.19
N PHE A 412 -26.31 0.89 -0.34
CA PHE A 412 -26.68 0.21 -1.59
C PHE A 412 -28.07 -0.47 -1.52
N PRO A 413 -28.77 -0.64 -2.65
CA PRO A 413 -30.07 -1.31 -2.67
C PRO A 413 -29.96 -2.79 -2.29
N PRO A 414 -30.92 -3.39 -1.57
CA PRO A 414 -30.84 -4.80 -1.16
C PRO A 414 -30.63 -5.80 -2.31
N ALA A 415 -31.15 -5.50 -3.50
CA ALA A 415 -30.97 -6.33 -4.69
C ALA A 415 -29.50 -6.43 -5.13
N PHE A 416 -28.71 -5.38 -4.95
CA PHE A 416 -27.27 -5.36 -5.25
C PHE A 416 -26.54 -6.47 -4.49
N PHE A 417 -26.75 -6.54 -3.17
CA PHE A 417 -26.10 -7.54 -2.33
C PHE A 417 -26.50 -8.97 -2.70
N ARG A 418 -27.79 -9.20 -3.00
CA ARG A 418 -28.29 -10.53 -3.39
C ARG A 418 -27.72 -11.00 -4.72
N THR A 419 -27.58 -10.10 -5.69
CA THR A 419 -26.99 -10.40 -7.01
C THR A 419 -25.49 -10.67 -6.90
N LEU A 420 -24.81 -9.93 -6.02
CA LEU A 420 -23.36 -9.99 -5.86
C LEU A 420 -22.91 -11.21 -5.06
N LEU A 421 -23.62 -11.55 -3.97
CA LEU A 421 -23.19 -12.56 -2.99
C LEU A 421 -22.74 -13.91 -3.59
N PRO A 422 -23.44 -14.51 -4.57
CA PRO A 422 -23.05 -15.80 -5.16
C PRO A 422 -21.73 -15.76 -5.93
N GLN A 423 -21.26 -14.57 -6.30
CA GLN A 423 -20.04 -14.34 -7.09
C GLN A 423 -18.81 -14.11 -6.21
N LEU A 424 -19.00 -13.89 -4.90
CA LEU A 424 -17.93 -13.52 -3.98
C LEU A 424 -17.17 -14.73 -3.44
N ASN A 425 -15.84 -14.62 -3.41
CA ASN A 425 -15.00 -15.55 -2.67
C ASN A 425 -15.01 -15.23 -1.15
N GLU A 426 -14.39 -16.10 -0.34
CA GLU A 426 -14.36 -15.94 1.12
C GLU A 426 -13.75 -14.61 1.56
N SER A 427 -12.68 -14.13 0.90
CA SER A 427 -12.02 -12.88 1.26
C SER A 427 -12.93 -11.67 1.02
N GLU A 428 -13.67 -11.66 -0.08
CA GLU A 428 -14.62 -10.59 -0.40
C GLU A 428 -15.85 -10.63 0.52
N GLN A 429 -16.38 -11.82 0.83
CA GLN A 429 -17.45 -11.97 1.81
C GLN A 429 -17.04 -11.43 3.19
N ARG A 430 -15.79 -11.65 3.61
CA ARG A 430 -15.24 -11.10 4.86
C ARG A 430 -15.17 -9.57 4.87
N ALA A 431 -14.90 -8.94 3.72
CA ALA A 431 -14.96 -7.49 3.61
C ALA A 431 -16.42 -6.99 3.67
N LEU A 432 -17.33 -7.67 2.97
CA LEU A 432 -18.73 -7.29 2.86
C LEU A 432 -19.46 -7.27 4.21
N VAL A 433 -19.20 -8.26 5.09
CA VAL A 433 -19.87 -8.36 6.40
C VAL A 433 -19.54 -7.24 7.39
N THR A 434 -18.54 -6.42 7.09
CA THR A 434 -18.18 -5.25 7.92
C THR A 434 -19.07 -4.04 7.67
N ARG A 435 -19.88 -4.08 6.61
CA ARG A 435 -20.75 -2.96 6.22
C ARG A 435 -22.01 -2.88 7.08
N SER A 436 -22.37 -1.65 7.44
CA SER A 436 -23.55 -1.36 8.26
C SER A 436 -24.87 -1.46 7.50
N ASP A 437 -24.85 -1.27 6.18
CA ASP A 437 -26.03 -1.29 5.30
C ASP A 437 -26.40 -2.69 4.77
N LEU A 438 -25.69 -3.73 5.21
CA LEU A 438 -25.94 -5.10 4.76
C LEU A 438 -27.37 -5.56 5.15
N PRO A 439 -28.22 -5.97 4.18
CA PRO A 439 -29.59 -6.40 4.46
C PRO A 439 -29.66 -7.59 5.41
N ALA A 440 -30.71 -7.62 6.24
CA ALA A 440 -30.87 -8.66 7.26
C ALA A 440 -30.92 -10.07 6.66
N ASP A 441 -31.61 -10.26 5.54
CA ASP A 441 -31.72 -11.57 4.86
C ASP A 441 -30.37 -12.05 4.28
N VAL A 442 -29.56 -11.14 3.72
CA VAL A 442 -28.22 -11.45 3.22
C VAL A 442 -27.28 -11.82 4.37
N ARG A 443 -27.40 -11.10 5.49
CA ARG A 443 -26.66 -11.42 6.72
C ARG A 443 -27.02 -12.80 7.24
N GLU A 444 -28.31 -13.13 7.22
CA GLU A 444 -28.83 -14.44 7.61
C GLU A 444 -28.32 -15.59 6.73
N GLU A 445 -28.23 -15.36 5.42
CA GLU A 445 -27.62 -16.30 4.48
C GLU A 445 -26.15 -16.55 4.81
N LEU A 446 -25.37 -15.49 5.06
CA LEU A 446 -23.95 -15.58 5.44
C LEU A 446 -23.72 -16.22 6.81
N LEU A 447 -24.63 -16.04 7.77
CA LEU A 447 -24.58 -16.75 9.06
C LEU A 447 -24.84 -18.25 8.90
N THR A 448 -25.71 -18.63 7.97
CA THR A 448 -26.15 -20.02 7.82
C THR A 448 -25.23 -20.82 6.91
N HIS A 449 -24.77 -20.20 5.82
CA HIS A 449 -24.02 -20.86 4.74
C HIS A 449 -22.59 -20.34 4.58
N GLY A 450 -22.25 -19.20 5.18
CA GLY A 450 -20.90 -18.64 5.12
C GLY A 450 -19.88 -19.46 5.91
N SER A 451 -18.61 -19.35 5.51
CA SER A 451 -17.52 -20.04 6.19
C SER A 451 -17.31 -19.51 7.61
N PRO A 452 -16.66 -20.28 8.51
CA PRO A 452 -16.28 -19.80 9.83
C PRO A 452 -15.51 -18.47 9.81
N ALA A 453 -14.67 -18.23 8.81
CA ALA A 453 -13.91 -16.99 8.67
C ALA A 453 -14.78 -15.76 8.36
N VAL A 454 -15.86 -15.95 7.59
CA VAL A 454 -16.86 -14.91 7.33
C VAL A 454 -17.63 -14.57 8.60
N ARG A 455 -18.12 -15.58 9.33
CA ARG A 455 -18.85 -15.37 10.59
C ARG A 455 -17.98 -14.73 11.67
N ALA A 456 -16.69 -15.11 11.74
CA ALA A 456 -15.72 -14.48 12.62
C ALA A 456 -15.44 -13.01 12.27
N SER A 457 -15.35 -12.68 10.97
CA SER A 457 -15.18 -11.29 10.53
C SER A 457 -16.44 -10.45 10.84
N MET A 458 -17.63 -11.04 10.70
CA MET A 458 -18.90 -10.44 11.11
C MET A 458 -18.94 -10.23 12.63
N ALA A 459 -18.47 -11.20 13.42
CA ALA A 459 -18.36 -11.09 14.87
C ALA A 459 -17.39 -9.99 15.31
N GLU A 460 -16.20 -9.90 14.71
CA GLU A 460 -15.16 -8.95 15.10
C GLU A 460 -15.47 -7.50 14.69
N LYS A 461 -15.98 -7.30 13.46
CA LYS A 461 -16.04 -5.96 12.83
C LYS A 461 -17.42 -5.55 12.32
N GLY A 462 -18.40 -6.46 12.33
CA GLY A 462 -19.74 -6.18 11.85
C GLY A 462 -20.53 -5.27 12.79
N ALA A 463 -21.55 -4.61 12.25
CA ALA A 463 -22.53 -3.88 13.05
C ALA A 463 -23.47 -4.88 13.76
N LEU A 464 -23.33 -5.00 15.08
CA LEU A 464 -24.07 -5.99 15.85
C LEU A 464 -25.37 -5.42 16.42
N ASP A 465 -26.48 -6.09 16.13
CA ASP A 465 -27.69 -6.03 16.96
C ASP A 465 -27.72 -7.21 17.94
N GLU A 466 -28.58 -7.13 18.96
CA GLU A 466 -28.64 -8.12 20.02
C GLU A 466 -29.03 -9.54 19.54
N PRO A 467 -30.01 -9.72 18.63
CA PRO A 467 -30.32 -11.03 18.05
C PRO A 467 -29.14 -11.65 17.29
N LEU A 468 -28.46 -10.86 16.45
CA LEU A 468 -27.29 -11.30 15.70
C LEU A 468 -26.14 -11.70 16.63
N ALA A 469 -25.83 -10.86 17.61
CA ALA A 469 -24.77 -11.10 18.57
C ALA A 469 -24.99 -12.43 19.32
N ARG A 470 -26.22 -12.71 19.76
CA ARG A 470 -26.54 -14.00 20.42
C ARG A 470 -26.35 -15.20 19.52
N ARG A 471 -26.70 -15.08 18.23
CA ARG A 471 -26.50 -16.18 17.27
C ARG A 471 -25.03 -16.47 17.03
N LEU A 472 -24.21 -15.43 16.88
CA LEU A 472 -22.76 -15.56 16.75
C LEU A 472 -22.13 -16.07 18.07
N ALA A 473 -22.68 -15.70 19.23
CA ALA A 473 -22.22 -16.21 20.52
C ALA A 473 -22.51 -17.71 20.69
N ALA A 474 -23.58 -18.20 20.05
CA ALA A 474 -23.97 -19.60 19.99
C ALA A 474 -23.36 -20.37 18.81
N ASP A 475 -22.40 -19.78 18.08
CA ASP A 475 -21.71 -20.48 16.99
C ASP A 475 -21.04 -21.77 17.53
N PRO A 476 -21.10 -22.89 16.78
CA PRO A 476 -20.48 -24.15 17.20
C PRO A 476 -18.96 -24.07 17.35
N LEU A 477 -18.30 -23.07 16.77
CA LEU A 477 -16.87 -22.86 16.87
C LEU A 477 -16.56 -21.75 17.89
N ASP A 478 -15.91 -22.12 18.99
CA ASP A 478 -15.60 -21.21 20.09
C ASP A 478 -14.84 -19.96 19.65
N TRP A 479 -13.87 -20.11 18.74
CA TRP A 479 -13.06 -18.99 18.24
C TRP A 479 -13.89 -17.92 17.50
N VAL A 480 -15.06 -18.26 16.93
CA VAL A 480 -15.97 -17.27 16.32
C VAL A 480 -16.61 -16.41 17.41
N ALA A 481 -17.04 -17.03 18.50
CA ALA A 481 -17.58 -16.31 19.65
C ALA A 481 -16.49 -15.53 20.42
N GLU A 482 -15.24 -16.00 20.43
CA GLU A 482 -14.10 -15.22 20.93
C GLU A 482 -13.90 -13.92 20.16
N MET A 483 -14.13 -13.93 18.83
CA MET A 483 -14.01 -12.71 18.02
C MET A 483 -15.05 -11.65 18.40
N LEU A 484 -16.21 -12.02 18.93
CA LEU A 484 -17.20 -11.05 19.42
C LEU A 484 -16.62 -10.15 20.51
N LEU A 485 -15.74 -10.69 21.36
CA LEU A 485 -15.13 -9.95 22.47
C LEU A 485 -14.22 -8.80 22.01
N ARG A 486 -13.89 -8.74 20.71
CA ARG A 486 -13.12 -7.66 20.07
C ARG A 486 -14.00 -6.57 19.46
N ASN A 487 -15.31 -6.80 19.37
CA ASN A 487 -16.22 -5.88 18.69
C ASN A 487 -16.69 -4.76 19.64
N PRO A 488 -16.48 -3.48 19.27
CA PRO A 488 -16.88 -2.34 20.11
C PRO A 488 -18.40 -2.18 20.26
N THR A 489 -19.19 -2.77 19.36
CA THR A 489 -20.66 -2.67 19.38
C THR A 489 -21.34 -3.85 20.09
N LEU A 490 -20.57 -4.79 20.65
CA LEU A 490 -21.12 -5.95 21.33
C LEU A 490 -22.01 -5.55 22.52
N PRO A 491 -23.26 -6.04 22.62
CA PRO A 491 -24.07 -5.79 23.80
C PRO A 491 -23.45 -6.41 25.08
N PRO A 492 -23.31 -5.66 26.19
CA PRO A 492 -22.71 -6.16 27.43
C PRO A 492 -23.36 -7.41 28.02
N ALA A 493 -24.67 -7.60 27.80
CA ALA A 493 -25.38 -8.82 28.21
C ALA A 493 -24.84 -10.06 27.47
N VAL A 494 -24.67 -9.95 26.15
CA VAL A 494 -24.15 -11.04 25.31
C VAL A 494 -22.67 -11.30 25.60
N ALA A 495 -21.89 -10.25 25.89
CA ALA A 495 -20.51 -10.40 26.35
C ALA A 495 -20.40 -11.30 27.60
N ARG A 496 -21.29 -11.11 28.59
CA ARG A 496 -21.36 -11.97 29.79
C ARG A 496 -21.74 -13.40 29.45
N GLU A 497 -22.69 -13.60 28.53
CA GLU A 497 -23.08 -14.94 28.07
C GLU A 497 -21.89 -15.68 27.43
N VAL A 498 -21.13 -15.01 26.56
CA VAL A 498 -19.92 -15.57 25.92
C VAL A 498 -18.87 -15.93 26.97
N LEU A 499 -18.57 -15.03 27.91
CA LEU A 499 -17.56 -15.28 28.95
C LEU A 499 -17.99 -16.34 29.96
N THR A 500 -19.29 -16.47 30.22
CA THR A 500 -19.83 -17.56 31.05
C THR A 500 -19.65 -18.91 30.36
N ARG A 501 -19.79 -18.95 29.03
CA ARG A 501 -19.67 -20.16 28.22
C ARG A 501 -18.22 -20.58 27.99
N LEU A 502 -17.36 -19.64 27.57
CA LEU A 502 -15.97 -19.90 27.18
C LEU A 502 -14.98 -19.78 28.36
N GLY A 503 -15.39 -19.10 29.43
CA GLY A 503 -14.53 -18.77 30.54
C GLY A 503 -13.64 -17.55 30.29
N PRO A 504 -12.91 -17.09 31.33
CA PRO A 504 -12.07 -15.89 31.25
C PRO A 504 -10.86 -16.05 30.34
N GLY A 505 -10.45 -17.28 30.02
CA GLY A 505 -9.33 -17.57 29.12
C GLY A 505 -9.57 -17.17 27.65
N ALA A 506 -10.82 -16.91 27.27
CA ALA A 506 -11.18 -16.36 25.96
C ALA A 506 -10.74 -14.90 25.76
N LEU A 507 -10.45 -14.18 26.86
CA LEU A 507 -9.96 -12.81 26.76
C LEU A 507 -8.52 -12.82 26.24
N ASN A 508 -8.30 -12.14 25.11
CA ASN A 508 -6.96 -11.95 24.57
C ASN A 508 -6.14 -11.03 25.51
N PRO A 509 -4.93 -11.43 25.94
CA PRO A 509 -4.07 -10.58 26.79
C PRO A 509 -3.86 -9.16 26.25
N PHE A 510 -3.87 -8.97 24.93
CA PHE A 510 -3.52 -7.70 24.28
C PHE A 510 -4.69 -6.79 23.93
N ILE A 511 -5.94 -7.23 24.08
CA ILE A 511 -7.15 -6.60 23.51
C ILE A 511 -7.43 -5.16 23.99
N HIS A 512 -6.65 -4.62 24.93
CA HIS A 512 -6.96 -3.37 25.61
C HIS A 512 -5.79 -2.41 25.83
N THR A 513 -4.64 -2.69 25.22
CA THR A 513 -3.43 -1.86 25.43
C THR A 513 -3.48 -0.53 24.69
N LYS A 514 -4.33 -0.37 23.65
CA LYS A 514 -4.47 0.86 22.83
C LYS A 514 -5.85 1.11 22.18
N GLU A 515 -6.85 0.24 22.33
CA GLU A 515 -8.12 0.29 21.57
C GLU A 515 -9.27 1.01 22.32
N SER A 516 -10.20 1.64 21.57
CA SER A 516 -11.33 2.42 22.09
C SER A 516 -12.60 1.59 22.32
N LEU A 517 -12.56 0.62 23.22
CA LEU A 517 -13.78 -0.10 23.61
C LEU A 517 -14.64 0.74 24.58
N PRO A 518 -15.98 0.63 24.53
CA PRO A 518 -16.87 1.29 25.47
C PRO A 518 -16.60 0.91 26.93
N PRO A 519 -16.69 1.86 27.89
CA PRO A 519 -16.49 1.58 29.31
C PRO A 519 -17.39 0.46 29.85
N GLU A 520 -18.60 0.30 29.33
CA GLU A 520 -19.55 -0.73 29.74
C GLU A 520 -19.03 -2.14 29.43
N LEU A 521 -18.39 -2.33 28.27
CA LEU A 521 -17.78 -3.60 27.89
C LEU A 521 -16.50 -3.87 28.68
N LEU A 522 -15.65 -2.86 28.85
CA LEU A 522 -14.47 -2.97 29.71
C LEU A 522 -14.84 -3.35 31.15
N GLY A 523 -15.97 -2.84 31.64
CA GLY A 523 -16.55 -3.22 32.93
C GLY A 523 -16.86 -4.71 33.00
N VAL A 524 -17.56 -5.26 31.99
CA VAL A 524 -17.87 -6.69 31.90
C VAL A 524 -16.60 -7.55 31.87
N TYR A 525 -15.59 -7.15 31.10
CA TYR A 525 -14.35 -7.92 31.02
C TYR A 525 -13.58 -7.90 32.34
N ALA A 526 -13.57 -6.75 33.01
CA ALA A 526 -12.98 -6.59 34.33
C ALA A 526 -13.70 -7.43 35.42
N GLU A 527 -14.97 -7.80 35.25
CA GLU A 527 -15.69 -8.69 36.18
C GLU A 527 -15.08 -10.10 36.24
N VAL A 528 -14.35 -10.55 35.20
CA VAL A 528 -13.79 -11.92 35.10
C VAL A 528 -12.29 -11.97 34.81
N ALA A 529 -11.64 -10.81 34.64
CA ALA A 529 -10.25 -10.72 34.24
C ALA A 529 -9.28 -11.23 35.32
N THR A 530 -8.24 -11.95 34.89
CA THR A 530 -7.16 -12.46 35.75
C THR A 530 -5.80 -12.30 35.04
N GLY A 531 -4.70 -12.40 35.80
CA GLY A 531 -3.34 -12.33 35.25
C GLY A 531 -3.08 -11.06 34.44
N ASP A 532 -2.45 -11.22 33.27
CA ASP A 532 -2.05 -10.11 32.38
C ASP A 532 -3.25 -9.30 31.88
N VAL A 533 -4.42 -9.93 31.70
CA VAL A 533 -5.64 -9.23 31.24
C VAL A 533 -6.10 -8.23 32.30
N LEU A 534 -6.05 -8.61 33.58
CA LEU A 534 -6.42 -7.73 34.70
C LEU A 534 -5.44 -6.54 34.78
N VAL A 535 -4.15 -6.78 34.60
CA VAL A 535 -3.11 -5.74 34.58
C VAL A 535 -3.34 -4.75 33.44
N ASN A 536 -3.61 -5.25 32.23
CA ASN A 536 -3.84 -4.42 31.05
C ASN A 536 -5.14 -3.60 31.17
N LEU A 537 -6.22 -4.20 31.67
CA LEU A 537 -7.46 -3.47 31.94
C LEU A 537 -7.30 -2.40 33.01
N ALA A 538 -6.52 -2.67 34.06
CA ALA A 538 -6.25 -1.70 35.12
C ALA A 538 -5.38 -0.52 34.64
N ALA A 539 -4.48 -0.78 33.67
CA ALA A 539 -3.68 0.26 33.03
C ALA A 539 -4.49 1.14 32.06
N ASN A 540 -5.61 0.63 31.52
CA ASN A 540 -6.46 1.38 30.61
C ASN A 540 -7.33 2.40 31.38
N PRO A 541 -7.24 3.72 31.07
CA PRO A 541 -7.97 4.76 31.79
C PRO A 541 -9.49 4.71 31.55
N GLY A 542 -9.94 4.11 30.44
CA GLY A 542 -11.36 3.94 30.10
C GLY A 542 -12.05 2.83 30.89
N THR A 543 -11.30 1.95 31.57
CA THR A 543 -11.88 0.85 32.35
C THR A 543 -12.54 1.37 33.62
N PRO A 544 -13.80 1.00 33.91
CA PRO A 544 -14.46 1.35 35.16
C PRO A 544 -13.67 0.87 36.39
N PRO A 545 -13.53 1.69 37.45
CA PRO A 545 -12.74 1.34 38.63
C PRO A 545 -13.28 0.15 39.41
N LEU A 546 -14.61 0.06 39.55
CA LEU A 546 -15.23 -0.80 40.55
C LEU A 546 -14.96 -2.29 40.31
N PRO A 547 -15.15 -2.85 39.09
CA PRO A 547 -14.90 -4.27 38.85
C PRO A 547 -13.44 -4.67 39.07
N ILE A 548 -12.50 -3.80 38.68
CA ILE A 548 -11.06 -4.02 38.92
C ILE A 548 -10.74 -4.06 40.42
N ILE A 549 -11.30 -3.13 41.20
CA ILE A 549 -11.12 -3.11 42.66
C ILE A 549 -11.71 -4.37 43.31
N GLU A 550 -12.86 -4.83 42.83
CA GLU A 550 -13.49 -6.07 43.32
C GLU A 550 -12.65 -7.31 43.00
N GLN A 551 -12.11 -7.42 41.79
CA GLN A 551 -11.18 -8.50 41.42
C GLN A 551 -9.90 -8.47 42.25
N LEU A 552 -9.30 -7.29 42.43
CA LEU A 552 -8.12 -7.13 43.27
C LEU A 552 -8.40 -7.53 44.72
N ARG A 553 -9.57 -7.17 45.26
CA ARG A 553 -9.98 -7.60 46.60
C ARG A 553 -10.17 -9.11 46.69
N ALA A 554 -10.73 -9.74 45.64
CA ALA A 554 -10.96 -11.17 45.59
C ALA A 554 -9.65 -11.99 45.58
N LEU A 555 -8.56 -11.45 45.03
CA LEU A 555 -7.22 -12.07 45.06
C LEU A 555 -6.62 -12.16 46.47
N GLY A 556 -7.06 -11.32 47.41
CA GLY A 556 -6.50 -11.24 48.76
C GLY A 556 -5.05 -10.74 48.80
N ALA A 557 -4.46 -10.69 50.00
CA ALA A 557 -3.11 -10.15 50.22
C ALA A 557 -2.03 -10.91 49.42
N ASP A 558 -2.16 -12.24 49.29
CA ASP A 558 -1.17 -13.10 48.64
C ASP A 558 -1.08 -12.87 47.12
N GLY A 559 -2.15 -12.40 46.47
CA GLY A 559 -2.14 -12.05 45.05
C GLY A 559 -1.71 -10.61 44.75
N ILE A 560 -1.95 -9.68 45.68
CA ILE A 560 -1.59 -8.25 45.51
C ILE A 560 -0.10 -8.00 45.77
N LEU A 561 0.51 -8.68 46.75
CA LEU A 561 1.90 -8.45 47.14
C LEU A 561 2.92 -8.69 46.00
N PRO A 562 2.80 -9.74 45.16
CA PRO A 562 3.67 -9.91 43.99
C PRO A 562 3.56 -8.77 42.99
N LEU A 563 2.34 -8.28 42.72
CA LEU A 563 2.10 -7.15 41.82
C LEU A 563 2.74 -5.85 42.35
N LEU A 564 2.62 -5.59 43.65
CA LEU A 564 3.27 -4.44 44.29
C LEU A 564 4.79 -4.57 44.43
N SER A 565 5.32 -5.77 44.27
CA SER A 565 6.76 -6.02 44.27
C SER A 565 7.37 -5.95 42.87
N ASP A 566 6.55 -6.02 41.82
CA ASP A 566 6.99 -5.93 40.44
C ASP A 566 7.20 -4.47 40.02
N PRO A 567 8.43 -4.03 39.74
CA PRO A 567 8.73 -2.66 39.37
C PRO A 567 8.09 -2.23 38.04
N THR A 568 7.58 -3.16 37.24
CA THR A 568 6.92 -2.89 35.96
C THR A 568 5.42 -2.62 36.07
N THR A 569 4.85 -2.72 37.28
CA THR A 569 3.40 -2.53 37.50
C THR A 569 2.92 -1.14 37.03
N PRO A 570 1.89 -1.07 36.16
CA PRO A 570 1.47 0.19 35.55
C PRO A 570 0.91 1.20 36.58
N PRO A 571 1.15 2.51 36.39
CA PRO A 571 0.60 3.55 37.24
C PRO A 571 -0.92 3.46 37.42
N GLY A 572 -1.67 3.22 36.34
CA GLY A 572 -3.13 3.11 36.38
C GLY A 572 -3.63 2.02 37.32
N MET A 573 -2.87 0.93 37.49
CA MET A 573 -3.19 -0.14 38.43
C MET A 573 -2.94 0.27 39.89
N LEU A 574 -1.84 0.99 40.15
CA LEU A 574 -1.54 1.57 41.46
C LEU A 574 -2.63 2.55 41.89
N ALA A 575 -3.12 3.38 40.96
CA ALA A 575 -4.20 4.33 41.21
C ALA A 575 -5.47 3.66 41.76
N ARG A 576 -5.77 2.42 41.36
CA ARG A 576 -6.96 1.68 41.83
C ARG A 576 -6.80 1.13 43.26
N LEU A 577 -5.56 0.98 43.73
CA LEU A 577 -5.26 0.49 45.08
C LEU A 577 -5.08 1.63 46.10
N VAL A 578 -5.07 2.89 45.65
CA VAL A 578 -5.00 4.06 46.53
C VAL A 578 -6.19 4.09 47.49
N GLY A 579 -5.91 4.30 48.77
CA GLY A 579 -6.90 4.24 49.83
C GLY A 579 -7.29 2.80 50.18
N THR A 580 -6.44 1.81 49.93
CA THR A 580 -6.61 0.46 50.48
C THR A 580 -5.61 0.25 51.61
N GLU A 581 -5.60 -0.94 52.21
CA GLU A 581 -4.59 -1.25 53.23
C GLU A 581 -3.14 -1.23 52.67
N HIS A 582 -2.97 -1.29 51.34
CA HIS A 582 -1.65 -1.37 50.71
C HIS A 582 -0.95 -0.01 50.49
N ASP A 583 -1.52 1.10 50.97
CA ASP A 583 -1.00 2.46 50.74
C ASP A 583 0.49 2.64 51.07
N LEU A 584 0.97 2.00 52.15
CA LEU A 584 2.38 2.01 52.54
C LEU A 584 3.33 1.42 51.49
N LEU A 585 2.89 0.35 50.82
CA LEU A 585 3.65 -0.31 49.77
C LEU A 585 3.56 0.48 48.46
N LEU A 586 2.40 1.06 48.16
CA LEU A 586 2.18 1.90 46.97
C LEU A 586 3.13 3.10 46.94
N VAL A 587 3.26 3.85 48.04
CA VAL A 587 4.12 5.04 48.07
C VAL A 587 5.60 4.71 47.83
N ARG A 588 6.01 3.47 48.14
CA ARG A 588 7.38 2.98 47.94
C ARG A 588 7.61 2.39 46.54
N HIS A 589 6.56 2.27 45.73
CA HIS A 589 6.63 1.65 44.41
C HIS A 589 7.36 2.57 43.40
N PRO A 590 8.24 2.05 42.53
CA PRO A 590 9.00 2.87 41.58
C PRO A 590 8.12 3.64 40.57
N ASN A 591 6.98 3.06 40.15
CA ASN A 591 6.01 3.72 39.26
C ASN A 591 4.94 4.55 39.99
N PHE A 592 5.13 4.86 41.28
CA PHE A 592 4.23 5.77 41.99
C PHE A 592 4.39 7.20 41.45
N THR A 593 3.29 7.93 41.28
CA THR A 593 3.26 9.25 40.62
C THR A 593 2.74 10.33 41.57
N ALA A 594 2.97 11.60 41.22
CA ALA A 594 2.45 12.74 41.98
C ALA A 594 0.90 12.73 42.05
N ASP A 595 0.23 12.28 40.99
CA ASP A 595 -1.22 12.13 40.96
C ASP A 595 -1.72 11.07 41.95
N HIS A 596 -0.98 9.97 42.12
CA HIS A 596 -1.30 8.97 43.15
C HIS A 596 -1.13 9.55 44.56
N LEU A 597 -0.08 10.33 44.80
CA LEU A 597 0.14 11.00 46.08
C LEU A 597 -0.99 12.00 46.38
N HIS A 598 -1.40 12.77 45.37
CA HIS A 598 -2.55 13.67 45.46
C HIS A 598 -3.84 12.92 45.80
N ALA A 599 -4.13 11.84 45.06
CA ALA A 599 -5.30 11.01 45.28
C ALA A 599 -5.28 10.37 46.68
N LEU A 600 -4.11 9.90 47.13
CA LEU A 600 -3.93 9.30 48.45
C LEU A 600 -4.20 10.31 49.55
N ILE A 601 -3.62 11.51 49.49
CA ILE A 601 -3.87 12.59 50.44
C ILE A 601 -5.38 12.90 50.42
N THR A 602 -5.94 13.22 49.25
CA THR A 602 -7.34 13.65 49.14
C THR A 602 -8.35 12.59 49.61
N GLN A 603 -8.15 11.32 49.25
CA GLN A 603 -9.05 10.23 49.65
C GLN A 603 -8.88 9.84 51.12
N SER A 604 -7.65 9.80 51.62
CA SER A 604 -7.37 9.49 53.03
C SER A 604 -7.92 10.58 53.94
N VAL A 605 -7.79 11.85 53.54
CA VAL A 605 -8.32 13.03 54.24
C VAL A 605 -9.83 12.94 54.43
N ARG A 606 -10.58 12.42 53.45
CA ARG A 606 -12.05 12.24 53.56
C ARG A 606 -12.47 11.15 54.56
N ARG A 607 -11.58 10.21 54.90
CA ARG A 607 -11.87 9.14 55.87
C ARG A 607 -11.56 9.63 57.28
N HIS A 608 -12.45 10.42 57.85
CA HIS A 608 -12.29 11.03 59.19
C HIS A 608 -11.83 10.06 60.29
N ARG A 609 -12.26 8.78 60.27
CA ARG A 609 -11.80 7.79 61.27
C ARG A 609 -10.33 7.40 61.13
N PHE A 610 -9.78 7.45 59.92
CA PHE A 610 -8.41 7.03 59.64
C PHE A 610 -7.43 7.92 60.40
N TRP A 611 -7.41 9.23 60.16
CA TRP A 611 -6.45 10.14 60.79
C TRP A 611 -6.62 10.36 62.30
N ASN A 612 -7.80 10.05 62.86
CA ASN A 612 -8.13 10.27 64.27
C ASN A 612 -7.81 9.06 65.18
N SER A 613 -7.28 7.96 64.63
CA SER A 613 -6.85 6.81 65.44
C SER A 613 -5.66 7.22 66.32
N SER A 614 -5.84 7.15 67.64
CA SER A 614 -4.87 7.65 68.62
C SER A 614 -4.06 6.54 69.30
N TYR A 615 -4.44 5.28 69.14
CA TYR A 615 -3.79 4.13 69.79
C TYR A 615 -3.96 2.84 68.97
N GLY A 616 -2.97 1.94 69.04
CA GLY A 616 -3.00 0.61 68.41
C GLY A 616 -2.21 0.52 67.09
N ASP A 617 -2.30 -0.64 66.44
CA ASP A 617 -1.56 -0.90 65.19
C ASP A 617 -1.98 0.01 64.03
N GLU A 618 -3.24 0.47 64.03
CA GLU A 618 -3.74 1.43 63.04
C GLU A 618 -3.02 2.78 63.15
N HIS A 619 -2.87 3.31 64.37
CA HIS A 619 -2.11 4.53 64.61
C HIS A 619 -0.65 4.41 64.15
N ARG A 620 0.02 3.29 64.44
CA ARG A 620 1.39 3.03 63.97
C ARG A 620 1.46 3.07 62.44
N ARG A 621 0.54 2.38 61.76
CA ARG A 621 0.46 2.32 60.29
C ARG A 621 0.26 3.70 59.67
N ILE A 622 -0.60 4.54 60.26
CA ILE A 622 -0.87 5.90 59.78
C ILE A 622 0.35 6.79 59.95
N THR A 623 1.02 6.72 61.11
CA THR A 623 2.23 7.50 61.38
C THR A 623 3.37 7.10 60.44
N GLU A 624 3.55 5.80 60.18
CA GLU A 624 4.51 5.31 59.19
C GLU A 624 4.15 5.79 57.78
N LEU A 625 2.87 5.74 57.39
CA LEU A 625 2.42 6.17 56.06
C LEU A 625 2.69 7.66 55.87
N LEU A 626 2.34 8.47 56.86
CA LEU A 626 2.59 9.90 56.85
C LEU A 626 4.10 10.19 56.75
N HIS A 627 4.94 9.47 57.49
CA HIS A 627 6.40 9.63 57.40
C HIS A 627 6.94 9.32 55.99
N VAL A 628 6.50 8.22 55.38
CA VAL A 628 6.92 7.82 54.02
C VAL A 628 6.41 8.83 52.97
N MET A 629 5.15 9.27 53.08
CA MET A 629 4.57 10.26 52.16
C MET A 629 5.31 11.58 52.21
N LEU A 630 5.60 12.08 53.41
CA LEU A 630 6.34 13.32 53.59
C LEU A 630 7.74 13.21 53.01
N SER A 631 8.39 12.05 53.13
CA SER A 631 9.73 11.81 52.56
C SER A 631 9.74 11.60 51.04
N SER A 632 8.58 11.63 50.37
CA SER A 632 8.48 11.39 48.94
C SER A 632 9.01 12.58 48.13
N PRO A 633 9.83 12.36 47.08
CA PRO A 633 10.28 13.43 46.18
C PRO A 633 9.15 14.03 45.33
N LEU A 634 7.97 13.38 45.32
CA LEU A 634 6.78 13.83 44.58
C LEU A 634 5.95 14.88 45.33
N MET A 635 6.37 15.26 46.55
CA MET A 635 5.64 16.19 47.40
C MET A 635 5.78 17.65 46.89
N THR A 636 4.70 18.22 46.36
CA THR A 636 4.65 19.60 45.86
C THR A 636 4.05 20.57 46.89
N SER A 637 4.23 21.87 46.68
CA SER A 637 3.67 22.92 47.55
C SER A 637 2.14 22.83 47.70
N ASP A 638 1.43 22.46 46.63
CA ASP A 638 -0.04 22.30 46.66
C ASP A 638 -0.49 21.08 47.48
N LEU A 639 0.29 20.00 47.44
CA LEU A 639 0.06 18.81 48.26
C LEU A 639 0.29 19.10 49.75
N TRP A 640 1.29 19.93 50.06
CA TRP A 640 1.53 20.40 51.42
C TRP A 640 0.34 21.19 51.97
N ASP A 641 -0.21 22.09 51.15
CA ASP A 641 -1.39 22.88 51.52
C ASP A 641 -2.62 21.98 51.73
N THR A 642 -2.86 21.03 50.84
CA THR A 642 -3.96 20.06 50.94
C THR A 642 -3.86 19.21 52.21
N LEU A 643 -2.65 18.77 52.58
CA LEU A 643 -2.43 17.97 53.78
C LEU A 643 -2.68 18.77 55.06
N VAL A 644 -2.17 20.01 55.15
CA VAL A 644 -2.25 20.84 56.36
C VAL A 644 -3.61 21.51 56.55
N THR A 645 -4.36 21.75 55.48
CA THR A 645 -5.75 22.25 55.56
C THR A 645 -6.74 21.21 56.08
N THR A 646 -6.32 19.95 56.18
CA THR A 646 -7.16 18.87 56.69
C THR A 646 -7.40 18.99 58.19
N GLN A 647 -8.66 19.21 58.59
CA GLN A 647 -9.07 19.35 60.00
C GLN A 647 -8.95 18.07 60.85
N HIS A 648 -8.54 16.95 60.25
CA HIS A 648 -8.58 15.62 60.85
C HIS A 648 -7.21 15.12 61.35
N LEU A 649 -6.14 15.89 61.19
CA LEU A 649 -4.82 15.54 61.72
C LEU A 649 -4.71 15.83 63.23
N ASN A 650 -4.25 14.84 64.00
CA ASN A 650 -4.03 15.01 65.43
C ASN A 650 -2.80 15.89 65.72
N GLY A 651 -2.61 16.29 66.99
CA GLY A 651 -1.52 17.20 67.37
C GLY A 651 -0.11 16.65 67.14
N GLU A 652 0.06 15.33 67.22
CA GLU A 652 1.35 14.65 67.01
C GLU A 652 1.71 14.60 65.51
N GLN A 653 0.76 14.24 64.66
CA GLN A 653 0.92 14.25 63.21
C GLN A 653 1.24 15.66 62.67
N ARG A 654 0.56 16.68 63.19
CA ARG A 654 0.84 18.09 62.86
C ARG A 654 2.24 18.52 63.33
N ALA A 655 2.69 18.05 64.48
CA ALA A 655 4.03 18.35 64.98
C ALA A 655 5.11 17.67 64.12
N MET A 656 4.84 16.44 63.64
CA MET A 656 5.72 15.75 62.71
C MET A 656 5.86 16.50 61.38
N ILE A 657 4.75 17.00 60.82
CA ILE A 657 4.77 17.87 59.62
C ILE A 657 5.59 19.14 59.88
N ALA A 658 5.34 19.82 61.01
CA ALA A 658 6.02 21.05 61.40
C ALA A 658 7.53 20.90 61.63
N SER A 659 8.03 19.67 61.79
CA SER A 659 9.45 19.36 62.05
C SER A 659 10.28 19.05 60.79
N ARG A 660 9.68 19.13 59.59
CA ARG A 660 10.32 18.82 58.30
C ARG A 660 11.16 19.97 57.75
N THR A 661 12.43 19.73 57.43
CA THR A 661 13.38 20.75 56.97
C THR A 661 13.07 21.39 55.62
N ASP A 662 12.23 20.74 54.82
CA ASP A 662 11.79 21.12 53.49
C ASP A 662 10.32 21.57 53.47
N LEU A 663 9.78 21.94 54.64
CA LEU A 663 8.44 22.51 54.78
C LEU A 663 8.36 23.87 54.05
N PRO A 664 7.39 24.09 53.13
CA PRO A 664 7.23 25.38 52.46
C PRO A 664 6.95 26.54 53.42
N GLU A 665 7.54 27.71 53.15
CA GLU A 665 7.49 28.90 54.02
C GLU A 665 6.06 29.34 54.37
N PHE A 666 5.16 29.33 53.39
CA PHE A 666 3.76 29.73 53.60
C PHE A 666 2.99 28.74 54.51
N ILE A 667 3.38 27.47 54.52
CA ILE A 667 2.82 26.44 55.42
C ILE A 667 3.40 26.61 56.82
N ALA A 668 4.71 26.87 56.92
CA ALA A 668 5.39 27.15 58.18
C ALA A 668 4.76 28.35 58.91
N HIS A 669 4.47 29.44 58.18
CA HIS A 669 3.74 30.60 58.70
C HIS A 669 2.39 30.22 59.31
N ARG A 670 1.62 29.35 58.65
CA ARG A 670 0.29 28.92 59.12
C ARG A 670 0.39 28.03 60.36
N LEU A 671 1.34 27.09 60.38
CA LEU A 671 1.55 26.18 61.51
C LEU A 671 2.14 26.89 62.74
N LYS A 672 2.77 28.06 62.58
CA LYS A 672 3.24 28.89 63.71
C LYS A 672 2.11 29.35 64.64
N GLU A 673 0.90 29.50 64.09
CA GLU A 673 -0.31 29.92 64.80
C GLU A 673 -1.17 28.73 65.26
N ASP A 674 -0.68 27.49 65.10
CA ASP A 674 -1.42 26.28 65.49
C ASP A 674 -1.71 26.27 67.01
N PRO A 675 -2.95 25.98 67.44
CA PRO A 675 -3.32 25.95 68.86
C PRO A 675 -2.58 24.86 69.67
N VAL A 676 -2.00 23.85 69.02
CA VAL A 676 -1.19 22.82 69.68
C VAL A 676 0.23 23.34 69.86
N GLN A 677 0.59 23.66 71.11
CA GLN A 677 1.90 24.28 71.43
C GLN A 677 3.12 23.50 70.94
N ALA A 678 3.03 22.16 70.83
CA ALA A 678 4.11 21.34 70.31
C ALA A 678 4.39 21.61 68.81
N VAL A 679 3.35 21.86 68.02
CA VAL A 679 3.43 22.19 66.58
C VAL A 679 4.10 23.55 66.40
N ALA A 680 3.59 24.57 67.09
CA ALA A 680 4.15 25.92 67.02
C ALA A 680 5.62 25.99 67.49
N ARG A 681 6.01 25.15 68.45
CA ARG A 681 7.42 25.04 68.90
C ARG A 681 8.32 24.37 67.87
N ALA A 682 7.83 23.34 67.18
CA ALA A 682 8.60 22.61 66.16
C ALA A 682 9.00 23.52 64.98
N VAL A 683 8.08 24.35 64.48
CA VAL A 683 8.38 25.31 63.39
C VAL A 683 9.45 26.33 63.80
N ARG A 684 9.30 26.94 65.00
CA ARG A 684 10.12 28.06 65.45
C ARG A 684 11.55 27.69 65.82
N ARG A 685 11.78 26.45 66.25
CA ARG A 685 13.04 26.08 66.91
C ARG A 685 14.09 25.55 65.94
N ASP A 686 13.69 24.76 64.95
CA ASP A 686 14.65 23.92 64.22
C ASP A 686 14.80 24.28 62.74
N LEU A 687 13.90 25.09 62.16
CA LEU A 687 13.80 25.23 60.70
C LEU A 687 13.71 26.66 60.19
N TRP A 688 12.97 27.53 60.89
CA TRP A 688 12.73 28.90 60.45
C TRP A 688 12.88 29.86 61.65
N PRO A 689 14.11 30.17 62.06
CA PRO A 689 14.37 30.99 63.25
C PRO A 689 13.81 32.42 63.12
N ASP A 690 13.70 32.89 61.88
CA ASP A 690 13.27 34.24 61.51
C ASP A 690 11.75 34.36 61.32
N LEU A 691 11.03 33.22 61.32
CA LEU A 691 9.57 33.16 61.14
C LEU A 691 8.82 33.51 62.41
#